data_AF-A0A5Q6RZN5-F1
#
_entry.id   AF-A0A5Q6RZN5-F1
#
_cell.length_a   1.000
_cell.length_b   1.000
_cell.length_c   1.000
_cell.angle_alpha   90.00
_cell.angle_beta   90.00
_cell.angle_gamma   90.00
#
_symmetry.space_group_name_H-M   'P 1'
#
loop_
_entity.id
_entity.type
_entity.pdbx_description
1 polymer ?
#
loop_
_entity_poly.entity_id
_entity_poly.type
_entity_poly.pdbx_seq_one_letter_code
_entity_poly.pdbx_strand_id
1 'polypeptide(L)'
;MSARMLHPFWVATWVWLLAVAVGATFVPLTVDSGFLPEGALGAAVVLAAGASARAVRGSRTIVTTVEGVVAVCWLTFAYGGGTGLAGVIPTPATLERAQAIGAATYTHAQRYAAPVPDLDSLTATLATLVVVLALVIDVLAVELRWTPSLGLVVLAVMMIPATLLAGDVRPGVFVIGAAAYAGLLVVTRHDDARSWGPQVPGVGVGSADPLDTAVAHLRGAIPAIGIGLGAIAVALVVPLLAPAASQDLFSGGGDGSGSGNGSGLANPILDMRRNLRGQSNDVMVTVQAEPGTPAPRYLRLATLQTVGERGWSLGDRVGAGQQLGDDLPAIPGLNPGVRTSTLRYAAAVAPGFDSFWLPHIYAPTALRVDDPEGIEINRSMLDITRTGRLGSFAGETYGFDAQIVRPTESELRIAPASTLTMSAFVELPAATPDVVQERAEEVTAGATNDFDRVEALQRWFRRDGGFEYSLEAGSGSGMETIESFLTDDRVGYCEQFATAMAMMARSLGIPARVSIGFLAGEPGRAPRSWQFRGTDMHAWPEIYFAGIGWVGFEPTPGGNGYTPPQFAAGTTEEEAVPSPTAAPTARATESPAGSEARGDSTSASDESGGTRSWRPLVLVLAALTLIGLVVPGTVRGVRRRGRSARHDDPAAAVEDAWAEVRDTAADFGIGWTEGASPRSATAPLRTRLADDASAVDDLDTLVSAVELLRYAPAYEPEDLSAVVGRLRTAMAATASRRRRVAAWALPRSVLVPVDRRTTAQEDQVLTLQE
;
A
#
# COMPACT_ATOMS: atom_id res chain seq x y z
N MET A 1 37.22 6.32 16.65
CA MET A 1 35.89 6.37 17.29
C MET A 1 35.76 5.15 18.20
N SER A 2 35.31 5.31 19.44
CA SER A 2 35.11 4.17 20.34
C SER A 2 33.92 3.33 19.84
N ALA A 3 33.93 2.02 20.09
CA ALA A 3 32.84 1.11 19.71
C ALA A 3 31.45 1.58 20.22
N ARG A 4 31.41 2.35 21.33
CA ARG A 4 30.19 2.97 21.87
C ARG A 4 29.60 4.10 21.01
N MET A 5 30.42 4.85 20.27
CA MET A 5 29.93 5.91 19.36
C MET A 5 29.35 5.36 18.05
N LEU A 6 29.77 4.16 17.65
CA LEU A 6 29.27 3.50 16.44
C LEU A 6 27.98 2.73 16.70
N HIS A 7 27.67 2.41 17.95
CA HIS A 7 26.50 1.60 18.31
C HIS A 7 25.16 2.15 17.79
N PRO A 8 24.83 3.45 17.91
CA PRO A 8 23.58 3.99 17.37
C PRO A 8 23.49 3.85 15.85
N PHE A 9 24.62 3.93 15.13
CA PHE A 9 24.67 3.76 13.68
C PHE A 9 24.48 2.29 13.27
N TRP A 10 24.97 1.34 14.07
CA TRP A 10 24.70 -0.08 13.85
C TRP A 10 23.21 -0.40 14.02
N VAL A 11 22.57 0.11 15.07
CA VAL A 11 21.11 -0.02 15.27
C VAL A 11 20.35 0.58 14.09
N ALA A 12 20.68 1.82 13.71
CA ALA A 12 20.06 2.50 12.57
C ALA A 12 20.23 1.72 11.25
N THR A 13 21.35 1.02 11.04
CA THR A 13 21.57 0.20 9.84
C THR A 13 20.59 -0.98 9.77
N TRP A 14 20.36 -1.66 10.89
CA TRP A 14 19.41 -2.77 10.94
C TRP A 14 17.96 -2.32 10.82
N VAL A 15 17.61 -1.18 11.42
CA VAL A 15 16.30 -0.53 11.24
C VAL A 15 16.08 -0.17 9.77
N TRP A 16 17.10 0.41 9.12
CA TRP A 16 17.05 0.76 7.70
C TRP A 16 16.85 -0.46 6.82
N LEU A 17 17.66 -1.52 7.02
CA LEU A 17 17.52 -2.77 6.27
C LEU A 17 16.13 -3.38 6.42
N LEU A 18 15.56 -3.35 7.63
CA LEU A 18 14.22 -3.86 7.89
C LEU A 18 13.15 -3.02 7.17
N ALA A 19 13.23 -1.69 7.25
CA ALA A 19 12.29 -0.80 6.57
C ALA A 19 12.34 -0.95 5.04
N VAL A 20 13.54 -1.09 4.47
CA VAL A 20 13.72 -1.31 3.02
C VAL A 20 13.21 -2.69 2.60
N ALA A 21 13.45 -3.73 3.41
CA ALA A 21 12.92 -5.07 3.13
C ALA A 21 11.39 -5.08 3.13
N VAL A 22 10.76 -4.35 4.05
CA VAL A 22 9.30 -4.19 4.06
C VAL A 22 8.83 -3.33 2.90
N GLY A 23 9.52 -2.24 2.55
CA GLY A 23 9.21 -1.47 1.35
C GLY A 23 9.28 -2.32 0.08
N ALA A 24 10.22 -3.26 0.01
CA ALA A 24 10.41 -4.13 -1.14
C ALA A 24 9.25 -5.10 -1.39
N THR A 25 8.39 -5.39 -0.39
CA THR A 25 7.19 -6.21 -0.62
C THR A 25 6.12 -5.48 -1.43
N PHE A 26 6.17 -4.15 -1.49
CA PHE A 26 5.26 -3.32 -2.29
C PHE A 26 5.71 -3.20 -3.76
N VAL A 27 6.90 -3.68 -4.13
CA VAL A 27 7.42 -3.60 -5.51
C VAL A 27 6.48 -4.23 -6.55
N PRO A 28 5.81 -5.38 -6.32
CA PRO A 28 4.92 -5.93 -7.32
C PRO A 28 3.64 -5.11 -7.56
N LEU A 29 3.37 -4.07 -6.76
CA LEU A 29 2.25 -3.14 -7.00
C LEU A 29 2.54 -2.17 -8.14
N THR A 30 3.80 -2.00 -8.54
CA THR A 30 4.22 -1.03 -9.55
C THR A 30 5.00 -1.70 -10.68
N VAL A 31 4.97 -1.09 -11.87
CA VAL A 31 5.76 -1.57 -13.02
C VAL A 31 7.26 -1.30 -12.82
N ASP A 32 7.65 -0.14 -12.26
CA ASP A 32 9.03 0.14 -11.83
C ASP A 32 9.14 0.18 -10.30
N SER A 33 10.35 -0.05 -9.80
CA SER A 33 10.73 -0.02 -8.38
C SER A 33 11.31 1.32 -7.94
N GLY A 34 11.14 2.39 -8.73
CA GLY A 34 11.75 3.71 -8.51
C GLY A 34 11.47 4.33 -7.13
N PHE A 35 10.34 4.01 -6.50
CA PHE A 35 10.01 4.47 -5.14
C PHE A 35 10.95 3.91 -4.07
N LEU A 36 11.48 2.69 -4.26
CA LEU A 36 12.26 1.98 -3.26
C LEU A 36 13.63 2.65 -3.00
N PRO A 37 14.46 2.97 -4.02
CA PRO A 37 15.72 3.69 -3.78
C PRO A 37 15.49 5.11 -3.23
N GLU A 38 14.43 5.81 -3.65
CA GLU A 38 14.10 7.14 -3.12
C GLU A 38 13.68 7.08 -1.63
N GLY A 39 12.79 6.15 -1.29
CA GLY A 39 12.35 5.91 0.08
C GLY A 39 13.49 5.41 0.97
N ALA A 40 14.35 4.53 0.45
CA ALA A 40 15.53 4.04 1.15
C ALA A 40 16.53 5.16 1.46
N LEU A 41 16.76 6.08 0.52
CA LEU A 41 17.61 7.25 0.74
C LEU A 41 17.02 8.16 1.82
N GLY A 42 15.72 8.43 1.78
CA GLY A 42 15.02 9.21 2.81
C GLY A 42 15.11 8.58 4.19
N ALA A 43 14.86 7.27 4.29
CA ALA A 43 14.99 6.52 5.53
C ALA A 43 16.43 6.58 6.08
N ALA A 44 17.45 6.47 5.23
CA ALA A 44 18.85 6.57 5.66
C ALA A 44 19.18 7.95 6.23
N VAL A 45 18.69 9.04 5.61
CA VAL A 45 18.90 10.41 6.10
C VAL A 45 18.24 10.62 7.47
N VAL A 46 17.00 10.17 7.64
CA VAL A 46 16.26 10.27 8.91
C VAL A 46 16.96 9.49 10.02
N LEU A 47 17.29 8.22 9.76
CA LEU A 47 17.93 7.36 10.75
C LEU A 47 19.35 7.79 11.09
N ALA A 48 20.10 8.36 10.13
CA ALA A 48 21.42 8.94 10.40
C ALA A 48 21.33 10.17 11.31
N ALA A 49 20.31 11.02 11.14
CA ALA A 49 20.07 12.16 12.03
C ALA A 49 19.71 11.69 13.45
N GLY A 50 18.86 10.67 13.55
CA GLY A 50 18.52 10.01 14.81
C GLY A 50 19.71 9.37 15.52
N ALA A 51 20.49 8.56 14.80
CA ALA A 51 21.71 7.95 15.30
C ALA A 51 22.72 8.99 15.78
N SER A 52 22.83 10.12 15.07
CA SER A 52 23.67 11.25 15.47
C SER A 52 23.15 11.92 16.74
N ALA A 53 21.86 12.15 16.87
CA ALA A 53 21.24 12.70 18.09
C ALA A 53 21.43 11.75 19.30
N ARG A 54 21.30 10.43 19.09
CA ARG A 54 21.58 9.38 20.09
C ARG A 54 23.06 9.35 20.48
N ALA A 55 23.97 9.50 19.53
CA ALA A 55 25.41 9.51 19.79
C ALA A 55 25.83 10.68 20.70
N VAL A 56 25.08 11.79 20.70
CA VAL A 56 25.29 12.96 21.58
C VAL A 56 24.43 12.90 22.86
N ARG A 57 23.78 11.75 23.15
CA ARG A 57 22.91 11.53 24.32
C ARG A 57 21.73 12.50 24.39
N GLY A 58 21.10 12.81 23.25
CA GLY A 58 19.79 13.47 23.24
C GLY A 58 18.79 12.71 24.12
N SER A 59 17.89 13.43 24.80
CA SER A 59 16.75 12.77 25.44
C SER A 59 15.88 12.10 24.37
N ARG A 60 15.13 11.06 24.74
CA ARG A 60 14.27 10.32 23.80
C ARG A 60 13.42 11.28 22.95
N THR A 61 12.74 12.22 23.61
CA THR A 61 11.91 13.25 22.96
C THR A 61 12.68 14.11 21.96
N ILE A 62 13.93 14.45 22.23
CA ILE A 62 14.74 15.26 21.29
C ILE A 62 15.08 14.43 20.05
N VAL A 63 15.40 13.15 20.22
CA VAL A 63 15.74 12.25 19.12
C VAL A 63 14.54 12.05 18.19
N THR A 64 13.36 11.70 18.72
CA THR A 64 12.13 11.56 17.93
C THR A 64 11.76 12.85 17.22
N THR A 65 11.92 13.98 17.90
CA THR A 65 11.62 15.30 17.32
C THR A 65 12.56 15.61 16.16
N VAL A 66 13.85 15.32 16.30
CA VAL A 66 14.84 15.51 15.23
C VAL A 66 14.53 14.60 14.05
N GLU A 67 14.24 13.32 14.27
CA GLU A 67 13.87 12.38 13.20
C GLU A 67 12.60 12.83 12.46
N GLY A 68 11.56 13.25 13.19
CA GLY A 68 10.33 13.76 12.60
C GLY A 68 10.53 15.04 11.78
N VAL A 69 11.30 16.00 12.30
CA VAL A 69 11.64 17.23 11.57
C VAL A 69 12.44 16.92 10.31
N VAL A 70 13.45 16.04 10.39
CA VAL A 70 14.26 15.65 9.24
C VAL A 70 13.43 14.89 8.21
N ALA A 71 12.48 14.04 8.63
CA ALA A 71 11.57 13.35 7.73
C ALA A 71 10.67 14.34 6.97
N VAL A 72 10.05 15.29 7.66
CA VAL A 72 9.21 16.33 7.03
C VAL A 72 10.02 17.20 6.07
N CYS A 73 11.25 17.57 6.45
CA CYS A 73 12.16 18.31 5.59
C CYS A 73 12.55 17.52 4.33
N TRP A 74 12.86 16.23 4.47
CA TRP A 74 13.15 15.34 3.36
C TRP A 74 11.97 15.22 2.40
N LEU A 75 10.77 14.96 2.93
CA LEU A 75 9.55 14.82 2.12
C LEU A 75 9.18 16.12 1.41
N THR A 76 9.39 17.27 2.06
CA THR A 76 9.20 18.60 1.43
C THR A 76 10.17 18.80 0.28
N PHE A 77 11.43 18.41 0.44
CA PHE A 77 12.44 18.48 -0.62
C PHE A 77 12.14 17.51 -1.78
N ALA A 78 11.77 16.27 -1.47
CA ALA A 78 11.56 15.21 -2.44
C ALA A 78 10.21 15.32 -3.17
N TYR A 79 9.16 15.87 -2.55
CA TYR A 79 7.81 15.84 -3.13
C TYR A 79 7.08 17.18 -3.08
N GLY A 80 7.65 18.21 -2.45
CA GLY A 80 7.06 19.55 -2.37
C GLY A 80 7.09 20.35 -3.67
N GLY A 81 7.73 19.88 -4.74
CA GLY A 81 7.69 20.56 -6.04
C GLY A 81 8.19 22.02 -6.03
N GLY A 82 9.02 22.40 -5.06
CA GLY A 82 9.53 23.78 -4.92
C GLY A 82 8.68 24.71 -4.05
N THR A 83 7.55 24.26 -3.48
CA THR A 83 6.69 25.07 -2.60
C THR A 83 7.31 25.36 -1.23
N GLY A 84 8.31 24.58 -0.83
CA GLY A 84 8.97 24.71 0.47
C GLY A 84 9.82 25.99 0.57
N LEU A 85 9.84 26.62 1.74
CA LEU A 85 10.74 27.73 2.03
C LEU A 85 12.19 27.22 1.98
N ALA A 86 13.02 27.86 1.17
CA ALA A 86 14.36 27.38 0.79
C ALA A 86 14.39 25.94 0.21
N GLY A 87 13.25 25.43 -0.26
CA GLY A 87 13.07 24.09 -0.84
C GLY A 87 12.98 22.94 0.16
N VAL A 88 12.94 23.21 1.48
CA VAL A 88 13.03 22.16 2.52
C VAL A 88 12.07 22.38 3.70
N ILE A 89 11.72 23.62 4.02
CA ILE A 89 10.81 23.91 5.14
C ILE A 89 9.37 23.94 4.60
N PRO A 90 8.43 23.17 5.18
CA PRO A 90 7.06 23.09 4.69
C PRO A 90 6.35 24.45 4.82
N THR A 91 5.61 24.79 3.78
CA THR A 91 4.71 25.95 3.71
C THR A 91 3.26 25.47 3.59
N PRO A 92 2.24 26.34 3.78
CA PRO A 92 0.85 25.95 3.51
C PRO A 92 0.63 25.37 2.11
N ALA A 93 1.28 25.93 1.08
CA ALA A 93 1.26 25.40 -0.29
C ALA A 93 1.89 24.00 -0.41
N THR A 94 2.85 23.67 0.44
CA THR A 94 3.43 22.31 0.52
C THR A 94 2.42 21.31 1.06
N LEU A 95 1.58 21.73 2.01
CA LEU A 95 0.51 20.89 2.55
C LEU A 95 -0.58 20.64 1.50
N GLU A 96 -0.97 21.68 0.73
CA GLU A 96 -1.89 21.54 -0.40
C GLU A 96 -1.36 20.58 -1.47
N ARG A 97 -0.06 20.69 -1.81
CA ARG A 97 0.61 19.75 -2.72
C ARG A 97 0.59 18.33 -2.19
N ALA A 98 0.87 18.12 -0.91
CA ALA A 98 0.83 16.80 -0.30
C ALA A 98 -0.59 16.20 -0.31
N GLN A 99 -1.61 17.01 -0.04
CA GLN A 99 -3.02 16.60 -0.16
C GLN A 99 -3.39 16.25 -1.60
N ALA A 100 -2.92 17.02 -2.59
CA ALA A 100 -3.13 16.74 -4.00
C ALA A 100 -2.47 15.41 -4.44
N ILE A 101 -1.25 15.12 -3.96
CA ILE A 101 -0.59 13.83 -4.18
C ILE A 101 -1.42 12.70 -3.59
N GLY A 102 -1.89 12.84 -2.34
CA GLY A 102 -2.74 11.83 -1.69
C GLY A 102 -4.06 11.59 -2.42
N ALA A 103 -4.73 12.67 -2.85
CA ALA A 103 -5.97 12.57 -3.64
C ALA A 103 -5.74 11.90 -5.00
N ALA A 104 -4.66 12.26 -5.70
CA ALA A 104 -4.27 11.63 -6.95
C ALA A 104 -3.99 10.13 -6.76
N THR A 105 -3.19 9.75 -5.75
CA THR A 105 -2.91 8.34 -5.43
C THR A 105 -4.20 7.56 -5.15
N TYR A 106 -5.13 8.15 -4.40
CA TYR A 106 -6.43 7.52 -4.14
C TYR A 106 -7.23 7.29 -5.44
N THR A 107 -7.32 8.30 -6.31
CA THR A 107 -7.98 8.16 -7.62
C THR A 107 -7.28 7.12 -8.49
N HIS A 108 -5.95 7.06 -8.48
CA HIS A 108 -5.20 6.05 -9.24
C HIS A 108 -5.40 4.64 -8.68
N ALA A 109 -5.43 4.46 -7.36
CA ALA A 109 -5.69 3.17 -6.73
C ALA A 109 -7.10 2.63 -7.07
N GLN A 110 -8.06 3.50 -7.36
CA GLN A 110 -9.39 3.10 -7.83
C GLN A 110 -9.44 2.78 -9.33
N ARG A 111 -8.57 3.41 -10.14
CA ARG A 111 -8.58 3.28 -11.60
C ARG A 111 -7.70 2.14 -12.13
N TYR A 112 -6.63 1.80 -11.43
CA TYR A 112 -5.63 0.83 -11.89
C TYR A 112 -5.62 -0.41 -10.99
N ALA A 113 -5.66 -1.59 -11.62
CA ALA A 113 -5.29 -2.83 -10.95
C ALA A 113 -3.76 -2.99 -10.94
N ALA A 114 -3.21 -3.59 -9.88
CA ALA A 114 -1.78 -3.89 -9.83
C ALA A 114 -1.38 -4.91 -10.93
N PRO A 115 -0.21 -4.76 -11.58
CA PRO A 115 0.81 -3.73 -11.36
C PRO A 115 0.43 -2.37 -12.01
N VAL A 116 0.53 -1.30 -11.22
CA VAL A 116 0.19 0.07 -11.66
C VAL A 116 1.36 0.68 -12.45
N PRO A 117 1.12 1.39 -13.57
CA PRO A 117 2.15 2.14 -14.28
C PRO A 117 2.88 3.17 -13.40
N ASP A 118 4.04 3.64 -13.83
CA ASP A 118 4.78 4.68 -13.09
C ASP A 118 4.00 5.99 -13.06
N LEU A 119 3.45 6.28 -11.88
CA LEU A 119 2.72 7.51 -11.57
C LEU A 119 3.44 8.21 -10.43
N ASP A 120 3.80 9.48 -10.64
CA ASP A 120 4.56 10.29 -9.67
C ASP A 120 3.91 10.31 -8.28
N SER A 121 2.58 10.33 -8.22
CA SER A 121 1.80 10.34 -6.98
C SER A 121 1.92 9.04 -6.20
N LEU A 122 1.89 7.89 -6.89
CA LEU A 122 2.06 6.57 -6.29
C LEU A 122 3.50 6.37 -5.83
N THR A 123 4.49 6.74 -6.64
CA THR A 123 5.92 6.71 -6.30
C THR A 123 6.19 7.53 -5.04
N ALA A 124 5.68 8.77 -5.00
CA ALA A 124 5.80 9.64 -3.82
C ALA A 124 5.15 9.03 -2.58
N THR A 125 3.99 8.39 -2.72
CA THR A 125 3.26 7.79 -1.59
C THR A 125 3.99 6.57 -1.04
N LEU A 126 4.46 5.66 -1.91
CA LEU A 126 5.19 4.46 -1.49
C LEU A 126 6.58 4.80 -0.92
N ALA A 127 7.29 5.76 -1.50
CA ALA A 127 8.55 6.24 -0.94
C ALA A 127 8.34 6.89 0.45
N THR A 128 7.27 7.68 0.61
CA THR A 128 6.86 8.23 1.92
C THR A 128 6.56 7.13 2.92
N LEU A 129 5.86 6.07 2.51
CA LEU A 129 5.56 4.91 3.35
C LEU A 129 6.84 4.27 3.89
N VAL A 130 7.89 4.11 3.06
CA VAL A 130 9.19 3.55 3.50
C VAL A 130 9.86 4.44 4.56
N VAL A 131 9.82 5.76 4.39
CA VAL A 131 10.39 6.72 5.37
C VAL A 131 9.62 6.68 6.69
N VAL A 132 8.28 6.67 6.64
CA VAL A 132 7.42 6.58 7.83
C VAL A 132 7.65 5.25 8.55
N LEU A 133 7.74 4.16 7.80
CA LEU A 133 8.00 2.85 8.38
C LEU A 133 9.36 2.80 9.09
N ALA A 134 10.41 3.37 8.50
CA ALA A 134 11.71 3.48 9.15
C ALA A 134 11.63 4.23 10.49
N LEU A 135 10.89 5.34 10.54
CA LEU A 135 10.68 6.13 11.76
C LEU A 135 9.89 5.33 12.82
N VAL A 136 8.81 4.66 12.42
CA VAL A 136 8.00 3.82 13.31
C VAL A 136 8.81 2.64 13.85
N ILE A 137 9.57 1.95 13.01
CA ILE A 137 10.45 0.84 13.41
C ILE A 137 11.49 1.34 14.42
N ASP A 138 12.13 2.50 14.17
CA ASP A 138 13.12 3.04 15.10
C ASP A 138 12.49 3.38 16.47
N VAL A 139 11.37 4.10 16.49
CA VAL A 139 10.66 4.48 17.72
C VAL A 139 10.25 3.24 18.52
N LEU A 140 9.67 2.23 17.85
CA LEU A 140 9.27 0.98 18.50
C LEU A 140 10.47 0.18 19.01
N ALA A 141 11.52 0.02 18.20
CA ALA A 141 12.67 -0.80 18.54
C ALA A 141 13.57 -0.16 19.60
N VAL A 142 13.81 1.14 19.51
CA VAL A 142 14.85 1.86 20.25
C VAL A 142 14.27 2.66 21.41
N GLU A 143 13.19 3.42 21.19
CA GLU A 143 12.65 4.31 22.22
C GLU A 143 11.71 3.59 23.19
N LEU A 144 10.80 2.78 22.64
CA LEU A 144 9.84 1.97 23.38
C LEU A 144 10.41 0.62 23.83
N ARG A 145 11.55 0.20 23.25
CA ARG A 145 12.20 -1.10 23.51
C ARG A 145 11.27 -2.30 23.26
N TRP A 146 10.35 -2.17 22.30
CA TRP A 146 9.40 -3.19 21.90
C TRP A 146 9.93 -4.09 20.77
N THR A 147 11.26 -4.30 20.69
CA THR A 147 11.88 -5.07 19.61
C THR A 147 11.27 -6.47 19.42
N PRO A 148 10.95 -7.26 20.48
CA PRO A 148 10.31 -8.57 20.30
C PRO A 148 8.91 -8.49 19.68
N SER A 149 8.11 -7.50 20.06
CA SER A 149 6.73 -7.33 19.54
C SER A 149 6.69 -6.70 18.15
N LEU A 150 7.73 -5.94 17.78
CA LEU A 150 7.89 -5.33 16.46
C LEU A 150 7.85 -6.37 15.32
N GLY A 151 8.31 -7.59 15.55
CA GLY A 151 8.29 -8.65 14.55
C GLY A 151 6.87 -8.95 14.05
N LEU A 152 5.87 -8.90 14.93
CA LEU A 152 4.47 -9.15 14.59
C LEU A 152 3.88 -7.99 13.78
N VAL A 153 4.21 -6.75 14.14
CA VAL A 153 3.81 -5.55 13.39
C VAL A 153 4.41 -5.56 11.98
N VAL A 154 5.71 -5.85 11.88
CA VAL A 154 6.40 -5.94 10.59
C VAL A 154 5.83 -7.06 9.73
N LEU A 155 5.56 -8.24 10.32
CA LEU A 155 4.94 -9.34 9.59
C LEU A 155 3.54 -8.97 9.08
N ALA A 156 2.73 -8.29 9.89
CA ALA A 156 1.39 -7.84 9.49
C ALA A 156 1.47 -6.87 8.29
N VAL A 157 2.42 -5.92 8.30
CA VAL A 157 2.62 -4.99 7.17
C VAL A 157 3.12 -5.74 5.92
N MET A 158 4.04 -6.69 6.07
CA MET A 158 4.57 -7.53 4.98
C MET A 158 3.48 -8.39 4.34
N MET A 159 2.41 -8.73 5.07
CA MET A 159 1.28 -9.51 4.55
C MET A 159 0.33 -8.68 3.67
N ILE A 160 0.30 -7.35 3.80
CA ILE A 160 -0.65 -6.51 3.05
C ILE A 160 -0.50 -6.70 1.52
N PRO A 161 0.70 -6.62 0.92
CA PRO A 161 0.85 -6.89 -0.51
C PRO A 161 0.55 -8.35 -0.86
N ALA A 162 0.93 -9.28 0.03
CA ALA A 162 0.71 -10.72 -0.17
C ALA A 162 -0.77 -11.09 -0.26
N THR A 163 -1.65 -10.38 0.46
CA THR A 163 -3.11 -10.61 0.40
C THR A 163 -3.78 -9.91 -0.78
N LEU A 164 -3.19 -8.83 -1.28
CA LEU A 164 -3.76 -8.04 -2.38
C LEU A 164 -3.34 -8.54 -3.77
N LEU A 165 -2.19 -9.21 -3.87
CA LEU A 165 -1.62 -9.68 -5.14
C LEU A 165 -1.86 -11.19 -5.29
N ALA A 166 -2.55 -11.59 -6.36
CA ALA A 166 -2.76 -13.00 -6.72
C ALA A 166 -1.50 -13.67 -7.33
N GLY A 167 -0.30 -13.25 -6.92
CA GLY A 167 0.98 -13.71 -7.48
C GLY A 167 1.98 -14.12 -6.39
N ASP A 168 2.95 -14.95 -6.77
CA ASP A 168 3.97 -15.47 -5.86
C ASP A 168 4.80 -14.36 -5.22
N VAL A 169 4.72 -14.24 -3.90
CA VAL A 169 5.56 -13.30 -3.16
C VAL A 169 6.99 -13.84 -3.16
N ARG A 170 7.95 -13.04 -3.64
CA ARG A 170 9.36 -13.43 -3.73
C ARG A 170 9.90 -13.86 -2.36
N PRO A 171 10.25 -15.14 -2.14
CA PRO A 171 10.69 -15.63 -0.83
C PRO A 171 11.92 -14.88 -0.29
N GLY A 172 12.78 -14.39 -1.20
CA GLY A 172 13.98 -13.65 -0.84
C GLY A 172 13.71 -12.38 -0.03
N VAL A 173 12.59 -11.68 -0.25
CA VAL A 173 12.27 -10.45 0.49
C VAL A 173 11.93 -10.76 1.95
N PHE A 174 11.22 -11.86 2.21
CA PHE A 174 10.95 -12.34 3.57
C PHE A 174 12.23 -12.80 4.28
N VAL A 175 13.13 -13.50 3.58
CA VAL A 175 14.40 -13.93 4.16
C VAL A 175 15.27 -12.72 4.56
N ILE A 176 15.34 -11.70 3.71
CA ILE A 176 16.07 -10.46 4.01
C ILE A 176 15.41 -9.72 5.19
N GLY A 177 14.08 -9.59 5.21
CA GLY A 177 13.35 -8.98 6.32
C GLY A 177 13.55 -9.73 7.64
N ALA A 178 13.49 -11.06 7.63
CA ALA A 178 13.72 -11.89 8.80
C ALA A 178 15.18 -11.79 9.31
N ALA A 179 16.15 -11.78 8.40
CA ALA A 179 17.56 -11.57 8.75
C ALA A 179 17.81 -10.17 9.33
N ALA A 180 17.18 -9.14 8.76
CA ALA A 180 17.26 -7.77 9.26
C ALA A 180 16.66 -7.63 10.67
N TYR A 181 15.50 -8.25 10.89
CA TYR A 181 14.85 -8.30 12.21
C TYR A 181 15.68 -9.08 13.24
N ALA A 182 16.25 -10.23 12.87
CA ALA A 182 17.13 -11.00 13.74
C ALA A 182 18.39 -10.21 14.11
N GLY A 183 19.01 -9.51 13.15
CA GLY A 183 20.13 -8.61 13.39
C GLY A 183 19.76 -7.48 14.36
N LEU A 184 18.58 -6.87 14.19
CA LEU A 184 18.05 -5.86 15.10
C LEU A 184 17.88 -6.40 16.52
N LEU A 185 17.29 -7.60 16.69
CA LEU A 185 17.12 -8.26 17.99
C LEU A 185 18.46 -8.54 18.68
N VAL A 186 19.47 -8.98 17.94
CA VAL A 186 20.81 -9.25 18.49
C VAL A 186 21.45 -7.97 19.02
N VAL A 187 21.37 -6.88 18.24
CA VAL A 187 21.96 -5.59 18.63
C VAL A 187 21.24 -4.98 19.82
N THR A 188 19.90 -4.97 19.84
CA THR A 188 19.14 -4.37 20.95
C THR A 188 19.23 -5.18 22.25
N ARG A 189 19.28 -6.51 22.17
CA ARG A 189 19.41 -7.38 23.36
C ARG A 189 20.81 -7.32 23.99
N HIS A 190 21.84 -7.03 23.21
CA HIS A 190 23.20 -6.91 23.74
C HIS A 190 23.32 -5.76 24.77
N ASP A 191 22.49 -4.71 24.62
CA ASP A 191 22.44 -3.58 25.54
C ASP A 191 21.71 -3.92 26.85
N ASP A 192 20.62 -4.69 26.80
CA ASP A 192 19.87 -5.08 28.00
C ASP A 192 20.65 -6.07 28.87
N ALA A 193 21.42 -6.98 28.27
CA ALA A 193 22.28 -7.91 29.01
C ALA A 193 23.41 -7.21 29.78
N ARG A 194 23.86 -6.03 29.33
CA ARG A 194 24.84 -5.20 30.05
C ARG A 194 24.22 -4.38 31.18
N SER A 195 22.89 -4.29 31.25
CA SER A 195 22.16 -3.48 32.22
C SER A 195 21.83 -4.21 33.53
N TRP A 196 22.00 -5.54 33.58
CA TRP A 196 21.66 -6.39 34.75
C TRP A 196 22.83 -6.70 35.71
N GLY A 197 23.85 -5.82 35.78
CA GLY A 197 24.83 -5.80 36.89
C GLY A 197 26.26 -6.26 36.53
N PRO A 198 27.26 -5.94 37.37
CA PRO A 198 28.66 -6.27 37.09
C PRO A 198 28.87 -7.78 37.13
N GLN A 199 29.68 -8.31 36.21
CA GLN A 199 30.26 -9.64 36.39
C GLN A 199 31.08 -9.62 37.69
N VAL A 200 30.67 -10.41 38.68
CA VAL A 200 31.38 -10.58 39.94
C VAL A 200 32.79 -11.10 39.62
N PRO A 201 33.87 -10.33 39.84
CA PRO A 201 35.22 -10.85 39.70
C PRO A 201 35.53 -11.63 40.97
N GLY A 202 35.24 -12.94 40.96
CA GLY A 202 35.38 -13.70 42.18
C GLY A 202 34.92 -15.16 42.12
N VAL A 203 35.10 -15.86 40.99
CA VAL A 203 35.19 -17.32 41.02
C VAL A 203 36.32 -17.70 40.07
N GLY A 204 37.39 -18.24 40.63
CA GLY A 204 38.60 -18.58 39.89
C GLY A 204 38.32 -19.58 38.77
N VAL A 205 38.63 -19.17 37.55
CA VAL A 205 38.96 -20.08 36.45
C VAL A 205 40.27 -19.59 35.89
N GLY A 206 41.33 -20.38 36.09
CA GLY A 206 42.65 -20.10 35.56
C GLY A 206 42.62 -20.04 34.03
N SER A 207 43.45 -19.15 33.47
CA SER A 207 43.89 -19.13 32.07
C SER A 207 42.82 -19.56 31.05
N ALA A 208 41.84 -18.69 30.78
CA ALA A 208 40.92 -18.92 29.67
C ALA A 208 41.58 -18.48 28.36
N ASP A 209 41.77 -19.45 27.46
CA ASP A 209 42.13 -19.24 26.06
C ASP A 209 41.17 -18.21 25.41
N PRO A 210 41.61 -17.37 24.45
CA PRO A 210 40.73 -16.44 23.74
C PRO A 210 39.52 -17.13 23.08
N LEU A 211 39.66 -18.42 22.79
CA LEU A 211 38.62 -19.30 22.27
C LEU A 211 37.52 -19.60 23.29
N ASP A 212 37.83 -19.77 24.58
CA ASP A 212 36.83 -20.05 25.62
C ASP A 212 35.99 -18.82 25.97
N THR A 213 36.59 -17.63 25.90
CA THR A 213 35.87 -16.35 26.06
C THR A 213 34.95 -16.08 24.87
N ALA A 214 35.41 -16.38 23.65
CA ALA A 214 34.59 -16.30 22.45
C ALA A 214 33.42 -17.32 22.48
N VAL A 215 33.68 -18.55 22.94
CA VAL A 215 32.66 -19.60 23.09
C VAL A 215 31.65 -19.27 24.19
N ALA A 216 32.05 -18.64 25.29
CA ALA A 216 31.14 -18.17 26.33
C ALA A 216 30.23 -17.02 25.84
N HIS A 217 30.78 -16.09 25.05
CA HIS A 217 29.98 -15.04 24.39
C HIS A 217 29.02 -15.60 23.34
N LEU A 218 29.44 -16.61 22.57
CA LEU A 218 28.54 -17.35 21.68
C LEU A 218 27.44 -18.07 22.48
N ARG A 219 27.76 -18.73 23.59
CA ARG A 219 26.80 -19.47 24.44
C ARG A 219 25.71 -18.59 25.06
N GLY A 220 26.03 -17.33 25.40
CA GLY A 220 25.02 -16.34 25.84
C GLY A 220 24.07 -15.89 24.72
N ALA A 221 24.49 -15.97 23.46
CA ALA A 221 23.68 -15.65 22.29
C ALA A 221 22.85 -16.85 21.77
N ILE A 222 23.17 -18.08 22.15
CA ILE A 222 22.49 -19.32 21.73
C ILE A 222 20.97 -19.29 21.94
N PRO A 223 20.40 -18.87 23.09
CA PRO A 223 18.93 -18.85 23.22
C PRO A 223 18.27 -17.78 22.35
N ALA A 224 18.93 -16.66 22.05
CA ALA A 224 18.41 -15.62 21.16
C ALA A 224 18.48 -16.05 19.68
N ILE A 225 19.60 -16.66 19.28
CA ILE A 225 19.80 -17.24 17.96
C ILE A 225 18.86 -18.44 17.77
N GLY A 226 18.60 -19.23 18.82
CA GLY A 226 17.68 -20.37 18.79
C GLY A 226 16.22 -19.96 18.64
N ILE A 227 15.78 -18.88 19.31
CA ILE A 227 14.44 -18.32 19.11
C ILE A 227 14.32 -17.68 17.72
N GLY A 228 15.35 -16.98 17.26
CA GLY A 228 15.38 -16.38 15.91
C GLY A 228 15.38 -17.43 14.80
N LEU A 229 16.22 -18.46 14.90
CA LEU A 229 16.23 -19.61 13.98
C LEU A 229 14.96 -20.43 14.07
N GLY A 230 14.38 -20.57 15.27
CA GLY A 230 13.07 -21.21 15.46
C GLY A 230 11.95 -20.43 14.78
N ALA A 231 11.93 -19.10 14.91
CA ALA A 231 10.98 -18.24 14.24
C ALA A 231 11.18 -18.23 12.71
N ILE A 232 12.42 -18.24 12.22
CA ILE A 232 12.74 -18.35 10.78
C ILE A 232 12.35 -19.73 10.24
N ALA A 233 12.61 -20.81 10.98
CA ALA A 233 12.21 -22.16 10.60
C ALA A 233 10.69 -22.28 10.58
N VAL A 234 9.98 -21.74 11.57
CA VAL A 234 8.51 -21.66 11.57
C VAL A 234 8.02 -20.79 10.42
N ALA A 235 8.63 -19.63 10.15
CA ALA A 235 8.24 -18.76 9.04
C ALA A 235 8.52 -19.35 7.64
N LEU A 236 9.51 -20.26 7.51
CA LEU A 236 9.78 -21.01 6.28
C LEU A 236 8.86 -22.23 6.15
N VAL A 237 8.59 -22.91 7.26
CA VAL A 237 7.81 -24.15 7.30
C VAL A 237 6.30 -23.89 7.28
N VAL A 238 5.82 -22.80 7.88
CA VAL A 238 4.39 -22.45 7.92
C VAL A 238 3.81 -22.22 6.51
N PRO A 239 4.47 -21.53 5.56
CA PRO A 239 3.99 -21.45 4.17
C PRO A 239 4.03 -22.78 3.42
N LEU A 240 4.92 -23.70 3.82
CA LEU A 240 5.08 -25.04 3.22
C LEU A 240 4.11 -26.09 3.80
N LEU A 241 3.69 -25.92 5.06
CA LEU A 241 2.73 -26.78 5.77
C LEU A 241 1.32 -26.22 5.76
N ALA A 242 1.15 -24.92 5.55
CA ALA A 242 -0.11 -24.37 5.10
C ALA A 242 -0.37 -25.02 3.74
N PRO A 243 -1.46 -25.80 3.57
CA PRO A 243 -1.96 -26.07 2.22
C PRO A 243 -2.03 -24.71 1.55
N ALA A 244 -1.60 -24.60 0.28
CA ALA A 244 -1.82 -23.40 -0.51
C ALA A 244 -3.27 -22.97 -0.25
N ALA A 245 -3.45 -22.00 0.63
CA ALA A 245 -4.74 -21.65 1.19
C ALA A 245 -5.32 -20.77 0.11
N SER A 246 -5.82 -21.45 -0.92
CA SER A 246 -6.48 -20.94 -2.08
C SER A 246 -7.69 -20.18 -1.61
N GLN A 247 -7.52 -18.90 -1.26
CA GLN A 247 -8.55 -17.86 -1.12
C GLN A 247 -9.81 -18.17 -0.27
N ASP A 248 -9.94 -19.37 0.31
CA ASP A 248 -11.19 -19.89 0.91
C ASP A 248 -11.24 -19.75 2.43
N LEU A 249 -10.09 -19.50 3.07
CA LEU A 249 -10.04 -19.23 4.51
C LEU A 249 -10.65 -17.88 4.90
N PHE A 250 -10.88 -16.99 3.91
CA PHE A 250 -11.59 -15.72 4.06
C PHE A 250 -12.91 -15.66 3.26
N SER A 251 -13.31 -16.75 2.58
CA SER A 251 -14.60 -16.87 1.88
C SER A 251 -15.69 -17.50 2.76
N GLY A 252 -15.31 -18.07 3.91
CA GLY A 252 -16.24 -18.60 4.92
C GLY A 252 -16.93 -17.47 5.69
N GLY A 253 -18.26 -17.41 5.57
CA GLY A 253 -19.12 -16.46 6.27
C GLY A 253 -18.81 -16.38 7.77
N GLY A 254 -18.20 -15.28 8.17
CA GLY A 254 -18.19 -14.83 9.56
C GLY A 254 -19.31 -13.82 9.76
N ASP A 255 -20.19 -14.08 10.73
CA ASP A 255 -21.24 -13.16 11.20
C ASP A 255 -20.66 -11.95 11.96
N GLY A 256 -19.68 -11.29 11.37
CA GLY A 256 -19.13 -10.03 11.87
C GLY A 256 -20.04 -8.89 11.45
N SER A 257 -20.74 -8.28 12.41
CA SER A 257 -21.49 -7.03 12.24
C SER A 257 -20.58 -5.80 12.10
N GLY A 258 -19.57 -5.90 11.24
CA GLY A 258 -18.72 -4.79 10.85
C GLY A 258 -19.54 -3.81 10.02
N SER A 259 -20.00 -2.74 10.67
CA SER A 259 -20.45 -1.51 10.04
C SER A 259 -19.24 -0.83 9.37
N GLY A 260 -18.79 -1.41 8.26
CA GLY A 260 -17.79 -0.86 7.36
C GLY A 260 -18.51 -0.41 6.10
N ASN A 261 -18.83 0.88 6.00
CA ASN A 261 -19.13 1.51 4.72
C ASN A 261 -17.85 1.46 3.87
N GLY A 262 -17.71 0.44 3.02
CA GLY A 262 -16.50 0.21 2.24
C GLY A 262 -16.71 -0.69 1.03
N SER A 263 -16.71 -0.03 -0.13
CA SER A 263 -16.28 -0.50 -1.46
C SER A 263 -17.14 -1.53 -2.19
N GLY A 264 -17.96 -1.02 -3.12
CA GLY A 264 -18.48 -1.77 -4.27
C GLY A 264 -17.34 -2.42 -5.07
N LEU A 265 -17.59 -3.63 -5.53
CA LEU A 265 -16.64 -4.43 -6.29
C LEU A 265 -16.54 -3.89 -7.73
N ALA A 266 -15.32 -3.60 -8.17
CA ALA A 266 -15.01 -3.09 -9.51
C ALA A 266 -14.83 -4.21 -10.55
N ASN A 267 -15.30 -5.43 -10.32
CA ASN A 267 -15.11 -6.55 -11.24
C ASN A 267 -16.43 -7.31 -11.52
N PRO A 268 -17.02 -7.14 -12.72
CA PRO A 268 -18.32 -7.71 -13.06
C PRO A 268 -18.33 -9.25 -13.10
N ILE A 269 -17.18 -9.91 -13.33
CA ILE A 269 -17.07 -11.37 -13.26
C ILE A 269 -17.20 -11.85 -11.82
N LEU A 270 -16.51 -11.20 -10.88
CA LEU A 270 -16.53 -11.58 -9.47
C LEU A 270 -17.93 -11.37 -8.88
N ASP A 271 -18.60 -10.28 -9.24
CA ASP A 271 -19.98 -10.02 -8.83
C ASP A 271 -20.94 -11.06 -9.38
N MET A 272 -20.81 -11.44 -10.66
CA MET A 272 -21.61 -12.51 -11.25
C MET A 272 -21.41 -13.83 -10.49
N ARG A 273 -20.15 -14.25 -10.30
CA ARG A 273 -19.82 -15.49 -9.59
C ARG A 273 -20.39 -15.51 -8.17
N ARG A 274 -20.27 -14.38 -7.45
CA ARG A 274 -20.79 -14.22 -6.09
C ARG A 274 -22.32 -14.34 -6.06
N ASN A 275 -23.03 -13.64 -6.94
CA ASN A 275 -24.49 -13.63 -6.96
C ASN A 275 -25.09 -14.96 -7.42
N LEU A 276 -24.48 -15.61 -8.42
CA LEU A 276 -24.91 -16.93 -8.89
C LEU A 276 -24.70 -18.02 -7.84
N ARG A 277 -23.54 -18.05 -7.18
CA ARG A 277 -23.24 -19.04 -6.13
C ARG A 277 -24.00 -18.79 -4.84
N GLY A 278 -24.15 -17.52 -4.48
CA GLY A 278 -24.99 -17.11 -3.35
C GLY A 278 -26.48 -17.29 -3.61
N GLN A 279 -26.89 -17.60 -4.86
CA GLN A 279 -28.28 -17.67 -5.30
C GLN A 279 -29.10 -16.46 -4.84
N SER A 280 -28.54 -15.24 -5.02
CA SER A 280 -29.21 -14.02 -4.57
C SER A 280 -30.49 -13.78 -5.36
N ASN A 281 -31.64 -13.93 -4.68
CA ASN A 281 -32.96 -13.62 -5.22
C ASN A 281 -33.30 -12.12 -5.12
N ASP A 282 -32.35 -11.26 -4.78
CA ASP A 282 -32.57 -9.83 -4.69
C ASP A 282 -32.77 -9.23 -6.08
N VAL A 283 -33.76 -8.35 -6.22
CA VAL A 283 -33.98 -7.61 -7.47
C VAL A 283 -32.87 -6.58 -7.60
N MET A 284 -32.10 -6.66 -8.68
CA MET A 284 -30.98 -5.75 -8.97
C MET A 284 -31.42 -4.61 -9.89
N VAL A 285 -32.20 -4.93 -10.92
CA VAL A 285 -32.67 -3.95 -11.89
C VAL A 285 -34.12 -4.23 -12.26
N THR A 286 -34.94 -3.19 -12.34
CA THR A 286 -36.27 -3.28 -12.93
C THR A 286 -36.27 -2.51 -14.24
N VAL A 287 -36.74 -3.13 -15.32
CA VAL A 287 -36.83 -2.55 -16.66
C VAL A 287 -38.29 -2.51 -17.09
N GLN A 288 -38.69 -1.42 -17.71
CA GLN A 288 -40.03 -1.12 -18.17
C GLN A 288 -39.95 -0.78 -19.67
N ALA A 289 -40.58 -1.58 -20.52
CA ALA A 289 -40.60 -1.33 -21.97
C ALA A 289 -41.72 -0.35 -22.34
N GLU A 290 -41.50 0.51 -23.34
CA GLU A 290 -42.56 1.34 -23.95
C GLU A 290 -43.59 0.50 -24.75
N PRO A 291 -44.79 1.03 -25.05
CA PRO A 291 -45.79 0.28 -25.81
C PRO A 291 -45.24 -0.11 -27.19
N GLY A 292 -45.44 -1.36 -27.60
CA GLY A 292 -44.88 -1.88 -28.87
C GLY A 292 -43.41 -2.30 -28.80
N THR A 293 -42.75 -2.14 -27.67
CA THR A 293 -41.38 -2.63 -27.43
C THR A 293 -41.42 -4.03 -26.80
N PRO A 294 -40.65 -5.02 -27.30
CA PRO A 294 -40.60 -6.37 -26.73
C PRO A 294 -39.92 -6.41 -25.36
N ALA A 295 -40.14 -7.50 -24.64
CA ALA A 295 -39.47 -7.81 -23.38
C ALA A 295 -37.94 -7.71 -23.51
N PRO A 296 -37.24 -7.03 -22.58
CA PRO A 296 -35.79 -7.01 -22.56
C PRO A 296 -35.28 -8.43 -22.24
N ARG A 297 -34.34 -8.93 -23.05
CA ARG A 297 -33.76 -10.27 -22.84
C ARG A 297 -32.38 -10.23 -22.22
N TYR A 298 -31.49 -9.40 -22.79
CA TYR A 298 -30.14 -9.17 -22.25
C TYR A 298 -30.04 -7.77 -21.70
N LEU A 299 -29.54 -7.66 -20.48
CA LEU A 299 -29.19 -6.39 -19.88
C LEU A 299 -27.70 -6.41 -19.59
N ARG A 300 -26.90 -5.80 -20.46
CA ARG A 300 -25.43 -5.79 -20.36
C ARG A 300 -24.97 -4.83 -19.27
N LEU A 301 -24.00 -5.28 -18.49
CA LEU A 301 -23.21 -4.45 -17.59
C LEU A 301 -21.88 -4.08 -18.25
N ALA A 302 -21.10 -5.10 -18.63
CA ALA A 302 -19.75 -4.92 -19.12
C ALA A 302 -19.41 -5.91 -20.23
N THR A 303 -18.38 -5.57 -21.03
CA THR A 303 -17.82 -6.45 -22.06
C THR A 303 -16.33 -6.66 -21.83
N LEU A 304 -15.93 -7.92 -21.79
CA LEU A 304 -14.57 -8.39 -21.61
C LEU A 304 -13.92 -8.58 -22.98
N GLN A 305 -12.78 -7.93 -23.17
CA GLN A 305 -12.08 -7.89 -24.45
C GLN A 305 -10.88 -8.81 -24.49
N THR A 306 -10.08 -8.84 -23.43
CA THR A 306 -8.77 -9.51 -23.47
C THR A 306 -8.82 -10.77 -22.65
N VAL A 307 -8.43 -11.91 -23.23
CA VAL A 307 -8.24 -13.17 -22.52
C VAL A 307 -6.74 -13.34 -22.24
N GLY A 308 -6.39 -13.55 -20.97
CA GLY A 308 -5.02 -13.83 -20.50
C GLY A 308 -4.93 -15.20 -19.84
N GLU A 309 -3.78 -15.52 -19.23
CA GLU A 309 -3.58 -16.81 -18.53
C GLU A 309 -4.59 -17.07 -17.41
N ARG A 310 -4.99 -15.99 -16.71
CA ARG A 310 -5.95 -16.02 -15.60
C ARG A 310 -7.42 -15.86 -16.03
N GLY A 311 -7.70 -15.86 -17.33
CA GLY A 311 -9.05 -15.69 -17.88
C GLY A 311 -9.32 -14.32 -18.49
N TRP A 312 -10.60 -13.97 -18.60
CA TRP A 312 -11.05 -12.73 -19.26
C TRP A 312 -10.82 -11.48 -18.40
N SER A 313 -10.55 -10.38 -19.09
CA SER A 313 -10.41 -9.06 -18.49
C SER A 313 -11.02 -7.97 -19.37
N LEU A 314 -11.26 -6.82 -18.76
CA LEU A 314 -11.81 -5.64 -19.41
C LEU A 314 -10.89 -5.05 -20.50
N GLY A 315 -9.61 -5.47 -20.57
CA GLY A 315 -8.61 -4.98 -21.52
C GLY A 315 -8.06 -3.59 -21.18
N ASP A 316 -7.24 -3.03 -22.07
CA ASP A 316 -6.82 -1.63 -21.98
C ASP A 316 -7.99 -0.72 -22.35
N ARG A 317 -8.44 0.08 -21.38
CA ARG A 317 -9.57 1.02 -21.52
C ARG A 317 -9.14 2.48 -21.39
N VAL A 318 -7.83 2.74 -21.32
CA VAL A 318 -7.29 4.08 -21.13
C VAL A 318 -7.70 4.98 -22.30
N GLY A 319 -8.39 6.08 -21.99
CA GLY A 319 -8.84 7.07 -22.99
C GLY A 319 -9.98 6.60 -23.90
N ALA A 320 -10.56 5.42 -23.67
CA ALA A 320 -11.68 4.90 -24.45
C ALA A 320 -13.04 5.47 -24.01
N GLY A 321 -13.11 6.00 -22.78
CA GLY A 321 -14.28 6.65 -22.20
C GLY A 321 -14.50 8.05 -22.79
N GLN A 322 -15.73 8.29 -23.23
CA GLN A 322 -16.21 9.61 -23.60
C GLN A 322 -17.28 10.04 -22.59
N GLN A 323 -17.16 11.25 -22.04
CA GLN A 323 -18.21 11.81 -21.20
C GLN A 323 -19.54 11.82 -21.95
N LEU A 324 -20.62 11.53 -21.23
CA LEU A 324 -21.95 11.53 -21.79
C LEU A 324 -22.27 12.91 -22.38
N GLY A 325 -22.47 12.96 -23.70
CA GLY A 325 -22.93 14.13 -24.43
C GLY A 325 -24.22 13.79 -25.21
N ASP A 326 -24.72 14.77 -25.98
CA ASP A 326 -25.99 14.63 -26.70
C ASP A 326 -25.98 13.50 -27.75
N ASP A 327 -24.81 13.19 -28.33
CA ASP A 327 -24.65 12.15 -29.35
C ASP A 327 -23.87 10.94 -28.79
N LEU A 328 -24.55 9.80 -28.68
CA LEU A 328 -23.91 8.52 -28.35
C LEU A 328 -23.16 7.92 -29.57
N PRO A 329 -22.04 7.21 -29.36
CA PRO A 329 -21.29 6.57 -30.43
C PRO A 329 -22.14 5.55 -31.21
N ALA A 330 -21.98 5.55 -32.54
CA ALA A 330 -22.64 4.59 -33.42
C ALA A 330 -22.12 3.15 -33.21
N ILE A 331 -22.91 2.16 -33.62
CA ILE A 331 -22.54 0.75 -33.57
C ILE A 331 -21.26 0.52 -34.38
N PRO A 332 -20.15 0.08 -33.74
CA PRO A 332 -18.89 -0.13 -34.44
C PRO A 332 -19.04 -1.11 -35.61
N GLY A 333 -18.73 -0.64 -36.81
CA GLY A 333 -18.70 -1.43 -38.03
C GLY A 333 -20.06 -1.89 -38.55
N LEU A 334 -21.16 -1.24 -38.14
CA LEU A 334 -22.47 -1.39 -38.76
C LEU A 334 -22.52 -0.62 -40.10
N ASN A 335 -22.96 -1.30 -41.16
CA ASN A 335 -23.21 -0.67 -42.45
C ASN A 335 -24.55 0.08 -42.46
N PRO A 336 -24.65 1.28 -43.07
CA PRO A 336 -25.89 2.06 -43.12
C PRO A 336 -27.08 1.36 -43.78
N GLY A 337 -26.85 0.33 -44.60
CA GLY A 337 -27.89 -0.43 -45.29
C GLY A 337 -28.53 -1.55 -44.46
N VAL A 338 -28.00 -1.87 -43.27
CA VAL A 338 -28.54 -2.95 -42.43
C VAL A 338 -29.77 -2.45 -41.67
N ARG A 339 -30.83 -3.28 -41.65
CA ARG A 339 -32.08 -2.93 -40.95
C ARG A 339 -31.88 -2.92 -39.44
N THR A 340 -32.13 -1.75 -38.84
CA THR A 340 -32.13 -1.55 -37.40
C THR A 340 -33.51 -1.15 -36.88
N SER A 341 -33.82 -1.53 -35.65
CA SER A 341 -35.00 -1.03 -34.91
C SER A 341 -34.55 -0.36 -33.62
N THR A 342 -35.11 0.80 -33.30
CA THR A 342 -34.90 1.45 -32.01
C THR A 342 -35.95 0.98 -31.01
N LEU A 343 -35.49 0.50 -29.86
CA LEU A 343 -36.32 0.09 -28.74
C LEU A 343 -36.15 1.07 -27.59
N ARG A 344 -37.23 1.35 -26.85
CA ARG A 344 -37.23 2.33 -25.78
C ARG A 344 -37.61 1.71 -24.45
N TYR A 345 -36.80 2.01 -23.43
CA TYR A 345 -36.95 1.46 -22.09
C TYR A 345 -36.75 2.53 -21.02
N ALA A 346 -37.40 2.33 -19.88
CA ALA A 346 -37.06 2.96 -18.61
C ALA A 346 -36.57 1.88 -17.66
N ALA A 347 -35.58 2.19 -16.83
CA ALA A 347 -35.02 1.26 -15.88
C ALA A 347 -34.74 1.94 -14.54
N ALA A 348 -34.73 1.11 -13.50
CA ALA A 348 -34.44 1.50 -12.13
C ALA A 348 -33.45 0.50 -11.53
N VAL A 349 -32.32 0.99 -11.06
CA VAL A 349 -31.35 0.22 -10.30
C VAL A 349 -31.81 0.12 -8.85
N ALA A 350 -31.77 -1.07 -8.27
CA ALA A 350 -32.11 -1.25 -6.87
C ALA A 350 -31.06 -0.56 -5.96
N PRO A 351 -31.46 0.04 -4.82
CA PRO A 351 -30.51 0.66 -3.89
C PRO A 351 -29.46 -0.31 -3.31
N GLY A 352 -29.75 -1.61 -3.31
CA GLY A 352 -28.82 -2.65 -2.87
C GLY A 352 -27.86 -3.12 -3.97
N PHE A 353 -28.05 -2.70 -5.22
CA PHE A 353 -27.16 -3.05 -6.33
C PHE A 353 -26.13 -1.94 -6.54
N ASP A 354 -25.03 -2.03 -5.78
CA ASP A 354 -23.91 -1.10 -5.86
C ASP A 354 -23.02 -1.43 -7.07
N SER A 355 -23.29 -0.80 -8.22
CA SER A 355 -22.57 -1.07 -9.48
C SER A 355 -22.05 0.19 -10.16
N PHE A 356 -20.78 0.14 -10.57
CA PHE A 356 -20.15 1.16 -11.41
C PHE A 356 -20.62 1.14 -12.86
N TRP A 357 -21.19 0.03 -13.32
CA TRP A 357 -21.69 -0.14 -14.67
C TRP A 357 -23.20 0.09 -14.71
N LEU A 358 -23.65 0.88 -15.67
CA LEU A 358 -25.08 1.06 -15.89
C LEU A 358 -25.62 -0.13 -16.68
N PRO A 359 -26.59 -0.89 -16.14
CA PRO A 359 -27.25 -1.95 -16.89
C PRO A 359 -27.98 -1.38 -18.11
N HIS A 360 -27.72 -1.88 -19.32
CA HIS A 360 -28.40 -1.38 -20.52
C HIS A 360 -28.44 -2.43 -21.63
N ILE A 361 -29.26 -2.21 -22.65
CA ILE A 361 -29.28 -3.07 -23.84
C ILE A 361 -28.29 -2.51 -24.86
N TYR A 362 -27.50 -3.40 -25.45
CA TYR A 362 -26.65 -3.02 -26.57
C TYR A 362 -27.48 -2.88 -27.87
N ALA A 363 -27.32 -1.83 -28.66
CA ALA A 363 -26.40 -0.68 -28.50
C ALA A 363 -27.16 0.59 -28.10
N PRO A 364 -26.77 1.31 -27.03
CA PRO A 364 -27.49 2.50 -26.58
C PRO A 364 -27.34 3.67 -27.58
N THR A 365 -28.45 4.30 -27.96
CA THR A 365 -28.47 5.48 -28.85
C THR A 365 -28.96 6.75 -28.17
N ALA A 366 -29.63 6.62 -27.02
CA ALA A 366 -29.92 7.75 -26.14
C ALA A 366 -29.91 7.27 -24.69
N LEU A 367 -29.44 8.13 -23.78
CA LEU A 367 -29.50 7.92 -22.34
C LEU A 367 -30.09 9.18 -21.68
N ARG A 368 -31.05 8.99 -20.79
CA ARG A 368 -31.78 10.03 -20.07
C ARG A 368 -31.63 9.74 -18.58
N VAL A 369 -30.79 10.51 -17.92
CA VAL A 369 -30.43 10.40 -16.51
C VAL A 369 -30.65 11.75 -15.84
N ASP A 370 -30.96 11.73 -14.55
CA ASP A 370 -31.14 12.96 -13.77
C ASP A 370 -29.81 13.69 -13.53
N ASP A 371 -28.73 12.92 -13.32
CA ASP A 371 -27.37 13.43 -13.12
C ASP A 371 -26.39 12.75 -14.08
N PRO A 372 -26.03 13.42 -15.20
CA PRO A 372 -25.05 12.91 -16.16
C PRO A 372 -23.59 13.10 -15.71
N GLU A 373 -23.32 13.80 -14.59
CA GLU A 373 -21.97 14.12 -14.18
C GLU A 373 -21.15 12.85 -13.88
N GLY A 374 -19.96 12.77 -14.49
CA GLY A 374 -19.05 11.64 -14.32
C GLY A 374 -19.46 10.37 -15.09
N ILE A 375 -20.59 10.35 -15.81
CA ILE A 375 -20.96 9.21 -16.67
C ILE A 375 -20.12 9.24 -17.95
N GLU A 376 -19.49 8.11 -18.24
CA GLU A 376 -18.69 7.88 -19.44
C GLU A 376 -19.22 6.65 -20.20
N ILE A 377 -19.17 6.71 -21.54
CA ILE A 377 -19.43 5.58 -22.42
C ILE A 377 -18.15 5.19 -23.16
N ASN A 378 -17.85 3.89 -23.21
CA ASN A 378 -16.75 3.38 -24.01
C ASN A 378 -17.11 3.38 -25.50
N ARG A 379 -16.33 4.05 -26.35
CA ARG A 379 -16.62 4.16 -27.80
C ARG A 379 -16.62 2.85 -28.57
N SER A 380 -15.92 1.83 -28.07
CA SER A 380 -15.74 0.55 -28.77
C SER A 380 -16.63 -0.56 -28.21
N MET A 381 -16.81 -0.60 -26.89
CA MET A 381 -17.61 -1.61 -26.21
C MET A 381 -19.07 -1.17 -26.02
N LEU A 382 -19.30 0.14 -26.01
CA LEU A 382 -20.56 0.79 -25.69
C LEU A 382 -21.07 0.47 -24.28
N ASP A 383 -20.20 0.09 -23.34
CA ASP A 383 -20.54 0.01 -21.92
C ASP A 383 -20.50 1.38 -21.26
N ILE A 384 -21.39 1.59 -20.29
CA ILE A 384 -21.62 2.87 -19.64
C ILE A 384 -21.20 2.76 -18.18
N THR A 385 -20.36 3.68 -17.71
CA THR A 385 -19.75 3.66 -16.37
C THR A 385 -19.82 5.02 -15.70
N ARG A 386 -19.84 5.07 -14.36
CA ARG A 386 -19.73 6.33 -13.58
C ARG A 386 -18.33 6.47 -13.00
N THR A 387 -17.71 7.63 -13.22
CA THR A 387 -16.40 8.02 -12.68
C THR A 387 -16.58 9.10 -11.60
N GLY A 388 -15.82 9.03 -10.49
CA GLY A 388 -15.81 10.09 -9.46
C GLY A 388 -16.41 9.71 -8.09
N ARG A 389 -16.55 10.72 -7.22
CA ARG A 389 -16.71 10.63 -5.74
C ARG A 389 -18.02 9.98 -5.25
N LEU A 390 -18.90 9.57 -6.16
CA LEU A 390 -20.23 8.97 -5.92
C LEU A 390 -20.38 7.60 -6.59
N GLY A 391 -19.27 6.92 -6.93
CA GLY A 391 -19.17 5.82 -7.90
C GLY A 391 -20.11 4.61 -7.75
N SER A 392 -21.38 4.79 -8.07
CA SER A 392 -22.39 3.75 -8.19
C SER A 392 -23.63 4.30 -8.88
N PHE A 393 -24.39 3.43 -9.57
CA PHE A 393 -25.74 3.71 -10.05
C PHE A 393 -26.83 3.24 -9.08
N ALA A 394 -26.47 2.84 -7.85
CA ALA A 394 -27.41 2.32 -6.87
C ALA A 394 -28.60 3.26 -6.62
N GLY A 395 -29.82 2.75 -6.79
CA GLY A 395 -31.05 3.51 -6.56
C GLY A 395 -31.43 4.49 -7.68
N GLU A 396 -30.65 4.59 -8.75
CA GLU A 396 -30.93 5.53 -9.84
C GLU A 396 -32.02 5.02 -10.79
N THR A 397 -32.78 5.96 -11.34
CA THR A 397 -33.73 5.73 -12.42
C THR A 397 -33.26 6.43 -13.69
N TYR A 398 -33.40 5.76 -14.82
CA TYR A 398 -32.92 6.26 -16.11
C TYR A 398 -33.78 5.73 -17.25
N GLY A 399 -33.87 6.48 -18.34
CA GLY A 399 -34.44 6.03 -19.60
C GLY A 399 -33.35 5.83 -20.63
N PHE A 400 -33.46 4.82 -21.48
CA PHE A 400 -32.51 4.63 -22.58
C PHE A 400 -33.20 4.12 -23.84
N ASP A 401 -32.63 4.49 -24.98
CA ASP A 401 -32.96 3.91 -26.28
C ASP A 401 -31.85 2.97 -26.71
N ALA A 402 -32.21 1.81 -27.24
CA ALA A 402 -31.27 0.84 -27.78
C ALA A 402 -31.59 0.56 -29.24
N GLN A 403 -30.56 0.60 -30.08
CA GLN A 403 -30.64 0.18 -31.47
C GLN A 403 -30.29 -1.30 -31.56
N ILE A 404 -31.23 -2.10 -32.05
CA ILE A 404 -31.03 -3.53 -32.28
C ILE A 404 -30.92 -3.77 -33.78
N VAL A 405 -29.84 -4.45 -34.16
CA VAL A 405 -29.61 -4.96 -35.51
C VAL A 405 -30.38 -6.27 -35.66
N ARG A 406 -31.21 -6.40 -36.70
CA ARG A 406 -31.94 -7.64 -37.01
C ARG A 406 -31.46 -8.19 -38.36
N PRO A 407 -30.24 -8.73 -38.43
CA PRO A 407 -29.74 -9.29 -39.67
C PRO A 407 -30.53 -10.55 -40.02
N THR A 408 -30.73 -10.80 -41.30
CA THR A 408 -31.24 -12.06 -41.82
C THR A 408 -30.12 -13.09 -41.86
N GLU A 409 -30.48 -14.37 -41.86
CA GLU A 409 -29.50 -15.46 -42.00
C GLU A 409 -28.66 -15.29 -43.27
N SER A 410 -29.31 -14.92 -44.38
CA SER A 410 -28.64 -14.66 -45.65
C SER A 410 -27.62 -13.52 -45.55
N GLU A 411 -27.92 -12.45 -44.80
CA GLU A 411 -26.98 -11.34 -44.58
C GLU A 411 -25.77 -11.79 -43.75
N LEU A 412 -25.95 -12.65 -42.75
CA LEU A 412 -24.86 -13.19 -41.93
C LEU A 412 -23.96 -14.17 -42.71
N ARG A 413 -24.56 -15.03 -43.54
CA ARG A 413 -23.83 -16.03 -44.35
C ARG A 413 -22.95 -15.40 -45.43
N ILE A 414 -23.34 -14.23 -45.96
CA ILE A 414 -22.58 -13.51 -46.99
C ILE A 414 -21.69 -12.41 -46.41
N ALA A 415 -21.68 -12.23 -45.09
CA ALA A 415 -20.82 -11.23 -44.44
C ALA A 415 -19.34 -11.57 -44.76
N PRO A 416 -18.56 -10.63 -45.30
CA PRO A 416 -17.16 -10.89 -45.59
C PRO A 416 -16.37 -11.07 -44.29
N ALA A 417 -15.19 -11.67 -44.40
CA ALA A 417 -14.23 -11.67 -43.29
C ALA A 417 -13.95 -10.24 -42.83
N SER A 418 -13.84 -10.04 -41.51
CA SER A 418 -13.64 -8.71 -40.94
C SER A 418 -12.34 -8.07 -41.43
N THR A 419 -12.42 -6.84 -41.92
CA THR A 419 -11.25 -6.01 -42.31
C THR A 419 -10.85 -5.00 -41.25
N LEU A 420 -11.61 -4.89 -40.14
CA LEU A 420 -11.20 -4.05 -39.02
C LEU A 420 -9.96 -4.65 -38.38
N THR A 421 -8.94 -3.83 -38.13
CA THR A 421 -7.72 -4.21 -37.38
C THR A 421 -8.12 -4.52 -35.92
N MET A 422 -8.72 -5.69 -35.71
CA MET A 422 -9.34 -6.18 -34.47
C MET A 422 -8.41 -7.20 -33.79
N SER A 423 -7.10 -6.96 -33.78
CA SER A 423 -6.13 -7.95 -33.30
C SER A 423 -6.48 -8.43 -31.88
N ALA A 424 -6.82 -7.49 -30.98
CA ALA A 424 -7.25 -7.79 -29.62
C ALA A 424 -8.51 -8.69 -29.50
N PHE A 425 -9.33 -8.79 -30.55
CA PHE A 425 -10.55 -9.61 -30.57
C PHE A 425 -10.37 -10.98 -31.24
N VAL A 426 -9.21 -11.24 -31.84
CA VAL A 426 -8.81 -12.55 -32.38
C VAL A 426 -7.60 -13.14 -31.66
N GLU A 427 -6.85 -12.32 -30.91
CA GLU A 427 -5.71 -12.74 -30.11
C GLU A 427 -6.12 -13.72 -28.99
N LEU A 428 -5.28 -14.73 -28.84
CA LEU A 428 -5.29 -15.74 -27.78
C LEU A 428 -3.91 -15.76 -27.10
N PRO A 429 -3.82 -16.02 -25.78
CA PRO A 429 -2.55 -16.18 -25.09
C PRO A 429 -1.69 -17.30 -25.69
N ALA A 430 -0.37 -17.15 -25.60
CA ALA A 430 0.56 -18.19 -26.03
C ALA A 430 0.38 -19.52 -25.26
N ALA A 431 -0.17 -19.45 -24.04
CA ALA A 431 -0.49 -20.61 -23.21
C ALA A 431 -1.89 -21.21 -23.48
N THR A 432 -2.58 -20.82 -24.55
CA THR A 432 -3.87 -21.43 -24.90
C THR A 432 -3.68 -22.91 -25.26
N PRO A 433 -4.45 -23.83 -24.66
CA PRO A 433 -4.35 -25.27 -24.94
C PRO A 433 -4.72 -25.59 -26.38
N ASP A 434 -3.97 -26.52 -27.00
CA ASP A 434 -4.17 -26.93 -28.41
C ASP A 434 -5.60 -27.46 -28.65
N VAL A 435 -6.21 -28.08 -27.64
CA VAL A 435 -7.57 -28.62 -27.72
C VAL A 435 -8.62 -27.58 -28.11
N VAL A 436 -8.40 -26.29 -27.79
CA VAL A 436 -9.32 -25.22 -28.17
C VAL A 436 -9.42 -25.11 -29.70
N GLN A 437 -8.29 -25.11 -30.39
CA GLN A 437 -8.24 -25.04 -31.84
C GLN A 437 -8.68 -26.37 -32.47
N GLU A 438 -8.17 -27.49 -31.96
CA GLU A 438 -8.50 -28.82 -32.49
C GLU A 438 -10.02 -29.08 -32.48
N ARG A 439 -10.69 -28.77 -31.37
CA ARG A 439 -12.15 -28.90 -31.27
C ARG A 439 -12.89 -27.89 -32.13
N ALA A 440 -12.39 -26.67 -32.25
CA ALA A 440 -13.01 -25.67 -33.11
C ALA A 440 -12.98 -26.11 -34.58
N GLU A 441 -11.86 -26.65 -35.05
CA GLU A 441 -11.73 -27.18 -36.41
C GLU A 441 -12.59 -28.44 -36.62
N GLU A 442 -12.62 -29.36 -35.65
CA GLU A 442 -13.43 -30.59 -35.71
C GLU A 442 -14.92 -30.26 -35.82
N VAL A 443 -15.44 -29.42 -34.92
CA VAL A 443 -16.87 -29.06 -34.85
C VAL A 443 -17.30 -28.27 -36.10
N THR A 444 -16.38 -27.55 -36.73
CA THR A 444 -16.69 -26.65 -37.84
C THR A 444 -16.26 -27.17 -39.22
N ALA A 445 -15.74 -28.41 -39.32
CA ALA A 445 -15.17 -28.97 -40.55
C ALA A 445 -16.09 -28.92 -41.79
N GLY A 446 -17.41 -28.92 -41.60
CA GLY A 446 -18.40 -28.85 -42.69
C GLY A 446 -18.90 -27.44 -43.04
N ALA A 447 -18.50 -26.41 -42.29
CA ALA A 447 -19.00 -25.06 -42.44
C ALA A 447 -18.17 -24.26 -43.46
N THR A 448 -18.85 -23.52 -44.33
CA THR A 448 -18.22 -22.77 -45.45
C THR A 448 -18.09 -21.26 -45.20
N ASN A 449 -18.73 -20.75 -44.15
CA ASN A 449 -18.73 -19.34 -43.76
C ASN A 449 -18.72 -19.22 -42.23
N ASP A 450 -18.33 -18.05 -41.73
CA ASP A 450 -18.14 -17.82 -40.30
C ASP A 450 -19.44 -17.96 -39.49
N PHE A 451 -20.59 -17.61 -40.08
CA PHE A 451 -21.88 -17.79 -39.42
C PHE A 451 -22.17 -19.28 -39.17
N ASP A 452 -21.99 -20.14 -40.18
CA ASP A 452 -22.17 -21.58 -40.02
C ASP A 452 -21.19 -22.19 -39.02
N ARG A 453 -19.96 -21.69 -38.99
CA ARG A 453 -18.95 -22.13 -38.00
C ARG A 453 -19.42 -21.83 -36.58
N VAL A 454 -19.83 -20.59 -36.33
CA VAL A 454 -20.29 -20.14 -35.01
C VAL A 454 -21.59 -20.83 -34.60
N GLU A 455 -22.52 -21.04 -35.53
CA GLU A 455 -23.74 -21.79 -35.27
C GLU A 455 -23.43 -23.26 -34.93
N ALA A 456 -22.45 -23.87 -35.61
CA ALA A 456 -21.98 -25.21 -35.29
C ALA A 456 -21.37 -25.30 -33.89
N LEU A 457 -20.54 -24.34 -33.50
CA LEU A 457 -20.02 -24.26 -32.12
C LEU A 457 -21.14 -24.16 -31.09
N GLN A 458 -22.13 -23.29 -31.30
CA GLN A 458 -23.27 -23.16 -30.39
C GLN A 458 -24.09 -24.46 -30.29
N ARG A 459 -24.37 -25.10 -31.43
CA ARG A 459 -25.10 -26.38 -31.47
C ARG A 459 -24.34 -27.47 -30.73
N TRP A 460 -23.03 -27.51 -30.90
CA TRP A 460 -22.16 -28.46 -30.20
C TRP A 460 -22.24 -28.29 -28.69
N PHE A 461 -22.10 -27.08 -28.15
CA PHE A 461 -22.28 -26.87 -26.70
C PHE A 461 -23.68 -27.25 -26.23
N ARG A 462 -24.73 -26.85 -26.96
CA ARG A 462 -26.13 -27.01 -26.49
C ARG A 462 -26.72 -28.41 -26.66
N ARG A 463 -26.25 -29.20 -27.62
CA ARG A 463 -26.93 -30.44 -28.06
C ARG A 463 -25.98 -31.61 -28.28
N ASP A 464 -24.92 -31.41 -29.05
CA ASP A 464 -24.17 -32.54 -29.63
C ASP A 464 -22.96 -32.94 -28.77
N GLY A 465 -22.38 -31.99 -28.03
CA GLY A 465 -21.14 -32.14 -27.28
C GLY A 465 -21.31 -32.78 -25.89
N GLY A 466 -22.54 -33.03 -25.45
CA GLY A 466 -22.81 -33.66 -24.15
C GLY A 466 -22.42 -32.79 -22.94
N PHE A 467 -22.52 -31.47 -23.07
CA PHE A 467 -22.25 -30.55 -21.97
C PHE A 467 -23.44 -30.39 -21.04
N GLU A 468 -23.16 -30.21 -19.75
CA GLU A 468 -24.16 -30.00 -18.70
C GLU A 468 -23.93 -28.69 -17.96
N TYR A 469 -25.03 -28.03 -17.60
CA TYR A 469 -24.99 -26.82 -16.78
C TYR A 469 -25.00 -27.17 -15.30
N SER A 470 -23.99 -26.73 -14.55
CA SER A 470 -23.94 -26.84 -13.09
C SER A 470 -23.20 -25.68 -12.44
N LEU A 471 -23.81 -25.09 -11.42
CA LEU A 471 -23.19 -24.08 -10.56
C LEU A 471 -22.18 -24.69 -9.56
N GLU A 472 -22.21 -26.02 -9.37
CA GLU A 472 -21.30 -26.77 -8.50
C GLU A 472 -20.01 -27.20 -9.22
N ALA A 473 -19.91 -26.95 -10.53
CA ALA A 473 -18.69 -27.16 -11.29
C ALA A 473 -17.50 -26.41 -10.66
N GLY A 474 -16.31 -27.03 -10.73
CA GLY A 474 -15.08 -26.52 -10.11
C GLY A 474 -14.85 -25.02 -10.31
N SER A 475 -14.37 -24.33 -9.28
CA SER A 475 -14.21 -22.87 -9.24
C SER A 475 -13.00 -22.32 -10.01
N GLY A 476 -12.35 -23.17 -10.80
CA GLY A 476 -11.21 -22.81 -11.62
C GLY A 476 -11.56 -21.73 -12.65
N SER A 477 -10.60 -20.88 -12.91
CA SER A 477 -10.62 -19.90 -13.99
C SER A 477 -9.26 -19.92 -14.66
N GLY A 478 -9.23 -19.80 -15.99
CA GLY A 478 -7.98 -19.83 -16.77
C GLY A 478 -7.91 -21.04 -17.70
N MET A 479 -6.75 -21.18 -18.34
CA MET A 479 -6.57 -22.08 -19.48
C MET A 479 -6.75 -23.56 -19.15
N GLU A 480 -6.24 -24.03 -18.02
CA GLU A 480 -6.38 -25.43 -17.58
C GLU A 480 -7.84 -25.83 -17.34
N THR A 481 -8.66 -24.91 -16.80
CA THR A 481 -10.10 -25.16 -16.62
C THR A 481 -10.84 -25.21 -17.96
N ILE A 482 -10.42 -24.42 -18.96
CA ILE A 482 -11.01 -24.49 -20.30
C ILE A 482 -10.61 -25.77 -21.01
N GLU A 483 -9.37 -26.23 -20.82
CA GLU A 483 -8.93 -27.54 -21.31
C GLU A 483 -9.80 -28.66 -20.74
N SER A 484 -9.89 -28.78 -19.40
CA SER A 484 -10.67 -29.83 -18.74
C SER A 484 -12.16 -29.75 -19.09
N PHE A 485 -12.72 -28.54 -19.22
CA PHE A 485 -14.10 -28.34 -19.63
C PHE A 485 -14.37 -28.86 -21.05
N LEU A 486 -13.44 -28.66 -22.00
CA LEU A 486 -13.58 -29.09 -23.39
C LEU A 486 -13.29 -30.59 -23.57
N THR A 487 -12.47 -31.21 -22.72
CA THR A 487 -12.07 -32.62 -22.83
C THR A 487 -12.92 -33.54 -21.95
N ASP A 488 -12.82 -33.35 -20.63
CA ASP A 488 -13.09 -34.36 -19.63
C ASP A 488 -14.39 -34.07 -18.87
N ASP A 489 -14.47 -32.88 -18.26
CA ASP A 489 -15.54 -32.57 -17.30
C ASP A 489 -16.86 -32.30 -18.01
N ARG A 490 -16.83 -31.47 -19.07
CA ARG A 490 -18.01 -30.98 -19.84
C ARG A 490 -19.16 -30.42 -18.98
N VAL A 491 -18.89 -30.14 -17.71
CA VAL A 491 -19.83 -29.60 -16.74
C VAL A 491 -19.33 -28.21 -16.36
N GLY A 492 -20.17 -27.19 -16.53
CA GLY A 492 -19.79 -25.80 -16.25
C GLY A 492 -21.00 -24.90 -16.09
N TYR A 493 -20.78 -23.61 -15.86
CA TYR A 493 -21.84 -22.60 -15.90
C TYR A 493 -21.52 -21.56 -16.98
N CYS A 494 -22.34 -20.50 -17.07
CA CYS A 494 -22.34 -19.57 -18.19
C CYS A 494 -20.95 -18.98 -18.52
N GLU A 495 -20.08 -18.80 -17.52
CA GLU A 495 -18.71 -18.32 -17.72
C GLU A 495 -17.86 -19.28 -18.57
N GLN A 496 -17.87 -20.59 -18.28
CA GLN A 496 -17.10 -21.57 -19.05
C GLN A 496 -17.63 -21.71 -20.47
N PHE A 497 -18.96 -21.78 -20.64
CA PHE A 497 -19.59 -21.87 -21.96
C PHE A 497 -19.27 -20.67 -22.85
N ALA A 498 -19.45 -19.45 -22.30
CA ALA A 498 -19.17 -18.23 -23.05
C ALA A 498 -17.68 -18.08 -23.37
N THR A 499 -16.81 -18.41 -22.42
CA THR A 499 -15.36 -18.36 -22.61
C THR A 499 -14.89 -19.34 -23.67
N ALA A 500 -15.29 -20.62 -23.55
CA ALA A 500 -14.88 -21.66 -24.47
C ALA A 500 -15.35 -21.37 -25.90
N MET A 501 -16.63 -20.98 -26.08
CA MET A 501 -17.14 -20.63 -27.41
C MET A 501 -16.42 -19.42 -28.02
N ALA A 502 -16.16 -18.37 -27.23
CA ALA A 502 -15.43 -17.20 -27.71
C ALA A 502 -13.98 -17.54 -28.08
N MET A 503 -13.28 -18.35 -27.28
CA MET A 503 -11.91 -18.77 -27.59
C MET A 503 -11.84 -19.68 -28.83
N MET A 504 -12.78 -20.62 -28.98
CA MET A 504 -12.88 -21.44 -30.19
C MET A 504 -13.13 -20.57 -31.43
N ALA A 505 -14.02 -19.57 -31.35
CA ALA A 505 -14.23 -18.63 -32.45
C ALA A 505 -12.95 -17.83 -32.79
N ARG A 506 -12.22 -17.34 -31.78
CA ARG A 506 -10.94 -16.64 -31.98
C ARG A 506 -9.88 -17.51 -32.63
N SER A 507 -9.80 -18.80 -32.26
CA SER A 507 -8.86 -19.75 -32.86
C SER A 507 -9.10 -19.97 -34.36
N LEU A 508 -10.34 -19.79 -34.81
CA LEU A 508 -10.73 -19.84 -36.23
C LEU A 508 -10.54 -18.48 -36.94
N GLY A 509 -9.98 -17.47 -36.26
CA GLY A 509 -9.80 -16.11 -36.76
C GLY A 509 -11.08 -15.26 -36.75
N ILE A 510 -12.13 -15.71 -36.07
CA ILE A 510 -13.41 -14.99 -35.98
C ILE A 510 -13.38 -14.07 -34.76
N PRO A 511 -13.54 -12.73 -34.92
CA PRO A 511 -13.44 -11.83 -33.77
C PRO A 511 -14.58 -12.06 -32.79
N ALA A 512 -14.23 -12.31 -31.52
CA ALA A 512 -15.17 -12.66 -30.47
C ALA A 512 -14.85 -11.92 -29.16
N ARG A 513 -15.84 -11.69 -28.31
CA ARG A 513 -15.69 -11.12 -26.95
C ARG A 513 -16.73 -11.73 -26.01
N VAL A 514 -16.58 -11.54 -24.70
CA VAL A 514 -17.55 -12.04 -23.71
C VAL A 514 -18.23 -10.86 -23.04
N SER A 515 -19.55 -10.85 -23.00
CA SER A 515 -20.34 -9.85 -22.26
C SER A 515 -20.89 -10.46 -20.98
N ILE A 516 -21.02 -9.61 -19.95
CA ILE A 516 -21.58 -9.95 -18.65
C ILE A 516 -22.75 -9.01 -18.38
N GLY A 517 -23.80 -9.54 -17.79
CA GLY A 517 -24.97 -8.78 -17.41
C GLY A 517 -26.03 -9.69 -16.84
N PHE A 518 -27.27 -9.50 -17.27
CA PHE A 518 -28.40 -10.32 -16.89
C PHE A 518 -29.09 -10.92 -18.11
N LEU A 519 -29.60 -12.14 -17.97
CA LEU A 519 -30.37 -12.85 -18.99
C LEU A 519 -31.76 -13.22 -18.45
N ALA A 520 -32.79 -12.95 -19.25
CA ALA A 520 -34.15 -13.46 -19.07
C ALA A 520 -34.80 -13.12 -17.72
N GLY A 521 -34.90 -11.81 -17.43
CA GLY A 521 -35.60 -11.32 -16.25
C GLY A 521 -37.08 -11.74 -16.19
N GLU A 522 -37.61 -11.79 -14.97
CA GLU A 522 -38.97 -12.22 -14.69
C GLU A 522 -39.98 -11.09 -14.89
N PRO A 523 -41.20 -11.37 -15.37
CA PRO A 523 -42.27 -10.35 -15.40
C PRO A 523 -42.49 -9.71 -14.03
N GLY A 524 -42.39 -8.38 -14.00
CA GLY A 524 -42.62 -7.57 -12.81
C GLY A 524 -44.11 -7.39 -12.52
N ARG A 525 -44.41 -6.69 -11.42
CA ARG A 525 -45.80 -6.40 -11.01
C ARG A 525 -46.50 -5.37 -11.90
N ALA A 526 -45.75 -4.50 -12.55
CA ALA A 526 -46.30 -3.49 -13.45
C ALA A 526 -46.43 -4.03 -14.89
N PRO A 527 -47.39 -3.57 -15.69
CA PRO A 527 -47.55 -4.01 -17.08
C PRO A 527 -46.30 -3.68 -17.89
N ARG A 528 -45.76 -4.63 -18.67
CA ARG A 528 -44.51 -4.45 -19.43
C ARG A 528 -43.30 -4.08 -18.54
N SER A 529 -43.29 -4.58 -17.31
CA SER A 529 -42.15 -4.50 -16.40
C SER A 529 -41.47 -5.86 -16.31
N TRP A 530 -40.16 -5.87 -16.15
CA TRP A 530 -39.32 -7.05 -15.92
C TRP A 530 -38.33 -6.76 -14.79
N GLN A 531 -38.11 -7.73 -13.92
CA GLN A 531 -37.17 -7.68 -12.81
C GLN A 531 -36.02 -8.64 -13.11
N PHE A 532 -34.80 -8.14 -12.97
CA PHE A 532 -33.58 -8.92 -13.08
C PHE A 532 -32.98 -9.08 -11.69
N ARG A 533 -32.79 -10.32 -11.27
CA ARG A 533 -32.25 -10.71 -9.97
C ARG A 533 -30.77 -11.08 -10.04
N GLY A 534 -30.13 -11.24 -8.89
CA GLY A 534 -28.76 -11.75 -8.82
C GLY A 534 -28.60 -13.14 -9.46
N THR A 535 -29.62 -14.00 -9.35
CA THR A 535 -29.69 -15.31 -10.01
C THR A 535 -29.76 -15.23 -11.55
N ASP A 536 -30.16 -14.09 -12.10
CA ASP A 536 -30.29 -13.89 -13.54
C ASP A 536 -29.00 -13.37 -14.17
N MET A 537 -27.94 -13.19 -13.37
CA MET A 537 -26.65 -12.77 -13.90
C MET A 537 -26.09 -13.82 -14.85
N HIS A 538 -25.56 -13.37 -15.98
CA HIS A 538 -25.20 -14.26 -17.08
C HIS A 538 -24.02 -13.73 -17.89
N ALA A 539 -23.26 -14.66 -18.46
CA ALA A 539 -22.20 -14.38 -19.42
C ALA A 539 -22.53 -15.01 -20.77
N TRP A 540 -22.30 -14.26 -21.85
CA TRP A 540 -22.54 -14.73 -23.22
C TRP A 540 -21.46 -14.23 -24.19
N PRO A 541 -21.10 -15.02 -25.22
CA PRO A 541 -20.20 -14.58 -26.26
C PRO A 541 -20.90 -13.66 -27.26
N GLU A 542 -20.16 -12.69 -27.76
CA GLU A 542 -20.55 -11.85 -28.89
C GLU A 542 -19.54 -12.01 -30.01
N ILE A 543 -20.04 -12.20 -31.21
CA ILE A 543 -19.26 -12.46 -32.42
C ILE A 543 -19.45 -11.31 -33.40
N TYR A 544 -18.36 -10.82 -33.95
CA TYR A 544 -18.38 -9.71 -34.88
C TYR A 544 -18.55 -10.20 -36.33
N PHE A 545 -19.55 -9.67 -37.04
CA PHE A 545 -19.74 -9.88 -38.47
C PHE A 545 -19.55 -8.57 -39.22
N ALA A 546 -18.70 -8.57 -40.25
CA ALA A 546 -18.38 -7.37 -41.00
C ALA A 546 -19.63 -6.73 -41.61
N GLY A 547 -19.82 -5.43 -41.34
CA GLY A 547 -20.99 -4.68 -41.81
C GLY A 547 -22.26 -4.86 -40.99
N ILE A 548 -22.31 -5.83 -40.07
CA ILE A 548 -23.47 -6.09 -39.19
C ILE A 548 -23.16 -5.67 -37.75
N GLY A 549 -21.91 -5.80 -37.30
CA GLY A 549 -21.48 -5.50 -35.94
C GLY A 549 -21.45 -6.73 -35.05
N TRP A 550 -21.55 -6.49 -33.73
CA TRP A 550 -21.50 -7.55 -32.72
C TRP A 550 -22.87 -8.22 -32.54
N VAL A 551 -22.90 -9.54 -32.65
CA VAL A 551 -24.09 -10.39 -32.49
C VAL A 551 -23.88 -11.35 -31.32
N GLY A 552 -24.80 -11.36 -30.35
CA GLY A 552 -24.74 -12.26 -29.20
C GLY A 552 -25.19 -13.69 -29.56
N PHE A 553 -24.47 -14.67 -29.02
CA PHE A 553 -24.80 -16.10 -29.09
C PHE A 553 -24.96 -16.67 -27.68
N GLU A 554 -25.56 -17.84 -27.55
CA GLU A 554 -25.79 -18.50 -26.26
C GLU A 554 -25.39 -19.98 -26.32
N PRO A 555 -24.15 -20.30 -25.93
CA PRO A 555 -23.68 -21.68 -25.88
C PRO A 555 -24.28 -22.48 -24.71
N THR A 556 -24.82 -21.82 -23.67
CA THR A 556 -25.24 -22.51 -22.44
C THR A 556 -26.47 -23.43 -22.68
N PRO A 557 -26.37 -24.74 -22.39
CA PRO A 557 -27.50 -25.67 -22.42
C PRO A 557 -28.56 -25.29 -21.38
N GLY A 558 -29.85 -25.45 -21.72
CA GLY A 558 -30.94 -25.29 -20.75
C GLY A 558 -31.22 -23.86 -20.24
N GLY A 559 -30.46 -22.84 -20.68
CA GLY A 559 -30.64 -21.46 -20.22
C GLY A 559 -32.09 -20.94 -20.39
N ASN A 560 -32.58 -20.23 -19.36
CA ASN A 560 -33.93 -19.71 -19.16
C ASN A 560 -34.53 -18.94 -20.37
N GLY A 561 -34.89 -19.63 -21.45
CA GLY A 561 -35.68 -19.08 -22.55
C GLY A 561 -34.93 -18.32 -23.65
N TYR A 562 -33.59 -18.45 -23.77
CA TYR A 562 -32.90 -17.96 -24.97
C TYR A 562 -32.96 -18.97 -26.13
N THR A 563 -33.84 -18.63 -27.07
CA THR A 563 -33.69 -18.96 -28.49
C THR A 563 -32.83 -17.84 -29.10
N PRO A 564 -31.83 -18.14 -29.94
CA PRO A 564 -31.16 -17.14 -30.78
C PRO A 564 -32.18 -16.21 -31.44
N PRO A 565 -31.79 -15.00 -31.92
CA PRO A 565 -32.65 -14.25 -32.82
C PRO A 565 -33.18 -15.24 -33.84
N GLN A 566 -34.51 -15.34 -33.95
CA GLN A 566 -35.13 -16.28 -34.86
C GLN A 566 -34.75 -15.84 -36.27
N PHE A 567 -33.61 -16.33 -36.76
CA PHE A 567 -33.15 -16.10 -38.12
C PHE A 567 -34.03 -16.86 -39.13
N ALA A 568 -34.97 -17.67 -38.62
CA ALA A 568 -36.10 -18.24 -39.35
C ALA A 568 -37.30 -18.45 -38.41
N ALA A 569 -38.43 -17.76 -38.68
CA ALA A 569 -39.78 -18.34 -38.72
C ALA A 569 -40.84 -17.22 -38.76
N GLY A 570 -41.54 -17.11 -39.89
CA GLY A 570 -42.95 -16.76 -39.81
C GLY A 570 -43.69 -17.84 -39.02
N THR A 571 -44.72 -17.44 -38.28
CA THR A 571 -45.73 -18.28 -37.61
C THR A 571 -45.21 -19.26 -36.55
N THR A 572 -45.41 -18.96 -35.27
CA THR A 572 -46.51 -19.49 -34.43
C THR A 572 -46.30 -18.98 -32.99
N GLU A 573 -47.15 -18.05 -32.54
CA GLU A 573 -47.32 -17.70 -31.13
C GLU A 573 -48.04 -18.84 -30.42
N GLU A 574 -47.47 -19.34 -29.32
CA GLU A 574 -48.18 -20.18 -28.37
C GLU A 574 -48.37 -19.37 -27.07
N GLU A 575 -49.61 -18.93 -26.89
CA GLU A 575 -50.13 -18.14 -25.78
C GLU A 575 -50.10 -18.91 -24.45
N ALA A 576 -49.63 -18.26 -23.39
CA ALA A 576 -49.90 -18.67 -22.01
C ALA A 576 -50.71 -17.57 -21.29
N VAL A 577 -51.86 -17.98 -20.78
CA VAL A 577 -52.99 -17.20 -20.24
C VAL A 577 -52.68 -16.63 -18.83
N PRO A 578 -53.08 -15.37 -18.48
CA PRO A 578 -52.85 -14.80 -17.16
C PRO A 578 -54.08 -14.87 -16.21
N SER A 579 -53.86 -14.72 -14.91
CA SER A 579 -54.90 -14.48 -13.89
C SER A 579 -54.36 -13.65 -12.71
N PRO A 580 -55.21 -12.88 -11.98
CA PRO A 580 -55.16 -11.42 -12.02
C PRO A 580 -55.11 -10.74 -10.62
N THR A 581 -55.22 -9.40 -10.61
CA THR A 581 -55.72 -8.52 -9.50
C THR A 581 -54.60 -7.90 -8.63
N ALA A 582 -54.56 -6.61 -8.26
CA ALA A 582 -55.40 -5.42 -8.47
C ALA A 582 -54.52 -4.15 -8.39
N ALA A 583 -54.92 -3.11 -9.12
CA ALA A 583 -54.54 -1.72 -8.86
C ALA A 583 -55.44 -1.11 -7.75
N PRO A 584 -55.04 0.02 -7.16
CA PRO A 584 -55.65 1.27 -7.63
C PRO A 584 -54.71 2.48 -7.71
N THR A 585 -54.81 3.14 -8.86
CA THR A 585 -54.98 4.57 -9.18
C THR A 585 -54.78 5.69 -8.13
N ALA A 586 -54.16 6.77 -8.64
CA ALA A 586 -54.31 8.22 -8.35
C ALA A 586 -53.08 8.82 -7.63
N ARG A 587 -52.53 9.99 -7.96
CA ARG A 587 -52.94 11.13 -8.78
C ARG A 587 -51.68 12.00 -8.97
N ALA A 588 -51.52 12.57 -10.16
CA ALA A 588 -50.49 13.55 -10.49
C ALA A 588 -50.75 14.91 -9.80
N THR A 589 -49.67 15.63 -9.50
CA THR A 589 -49.63 17.10 -9.43
C THR A 589 -48.29 17.58 -9.99
N GLU A 590 -48.35 18.43 -11.00
CA GLU A 590 -47.24 19.10 -11.68
C GLU A 590 -46.75 20.36 -10.94
N SER A 591 -45.52 20.77 -11.34
CA SER A 591 -45.05 22.16 -11.52
C SER A 591 -44.53 22.96 -10.30
N PRO A 592 -43.66 23.98 -10.48
CA PRO A 592 -42.61 24.17 -11.49
C PRO A 592 -41.25 24.73 -10.97
N ALA A 593 -40.27 24.62 -11.85
CA ALA A 593 -39.13 25.50 -12.17
C ALA A 593 -38.84 26.80 -11.37
N GLY A 594 -37.54 26.97 -11.08
CA GLY A 594 -36.78 28.22 -11.10
C GLY A 594 -35.30 27.84 -11.30
N SER A 595 -34.68 28.01 -12.47
CA SER A 595 -34.15 29.22 -13.12
C SER A 595 -32.91 29.83 -12.44
N GLU A 596 -31.76 29.52 -13.08
CA GLU A 596 -30.55 30.33 -13.33
C GLU A 596 -29.66 30.86 -12.18
N ALA A 597 -28.38 30.46 -12.20
CA ALA A 597 -27.22 31.29 -12.63
C ALA A 597 -25.92 30.47 -12.53
N ARG A 598 -25.18 30.23 -13.63
CA ARG A 598 -23.93 30.94 -14.02
C ARG A 598 -23.06 31.26 -12.80
N GLY A 599 -21.85 30.76 -12.59
CA GLY A 599 -20.86 30.14 -13.46
C GLY A 599 -19.50 30.62 -12.94
N ASP A 600 -18.48 29.77 -12.92
CA ASP A 600 -17.12 30.26 -13.21
C ASP A 600 -16.20 29.09 -13.59
N SER A 601 -15.68 29.21 -14.80
CA SER A 601 -14.63 28.39 -15.38
C SER A 601 -13.28 28.95 -14.92
N THR A 602 -12.40 28.12 -14.37
CA THR A 602 -10.98 28.48 -14.26
C THR A 602 -10.14 27.39 -14.91
N SER A 603 -9.51 27.81 -15.99
CA SER A 603 -8.64 27.07 -16.88
C SER A 603 -7.42 26.49 -16.17
N ALA A 604 -7.10 25.26 -16.54
CA ALA A 604 -5.84 24.60 -16.27
C ALA A 604 -4.66 25.38 -16.88
N SER A 605 -3.54 25.40 -16.16
CA SER A 605 -2.23 25.76 -16.70
C SER A 605 -1.26 24.61 -16.46
N ASP A 606 -0.64 24.18 -17.55
CA ASP A 606 0.51 23.28 -17.59
C ASP A 606 1.70 23.88 -16.82
N GLU A 607 2.41 23.07 -16.03
CA GLU A 607 3.79 23.36 -15.66
C GLU A 607 4.68 22.11 -15.69
N SER A 608 5.44 22.06 -16.79
CA SER A 608 6.81 21.59 -17.01
C SER A 608 7.57 20.82 -15.90
N GLY A 609 8.17 19.69 -16.32
CA GLY A 609 9.21 18.96 -15.60
C GLY A 609 10.45 19.81 -15.29
N GLY A 610 10.69 20.05 -14.00
CA GLY A 610 11.88 20.72 -13.49
C GLY A 610 12.95 19.72 -13.08
N THR A 611 14.13 19.81 -13.70
CA THR A 611 15.34 19.07 -13.33
C THR A 611 15.69 19.31 -11.85
N ARG A 612 15.75 18.22 -11.06
CA ARG A 612 16.00 18.22 -9.61
C ARG A 612 17.40 18.76 -9.28
N SER A 613 17.45 19.98 -8.76
CA SER A 613 18.67 20.68 -8.32
C SER A 613 19.26 20.06 -7.05
N TRP A 614 20.54 19.69 -7.07
CA TRP A 614 21.28 19.05 -5.96
C TRP A 614 21.79 20.04 -4.88
N ARG A 615 21.66 21.35 -5.13
CA ARG A 615 22.09 22.42 -4.21
C ARG A 615 21.41 22.38 -2.83
N PRO A 616 20.09 22.13 -2.69
CA PRO A 616 19.44 21.95 -1.39
C PRO A 616 19.93 20.73 -0.59
N LEU A 617 20.28 19.61 -1.25
CA LEU A 617 20.86 18.44 -0.57
C LEU A 617 22.19 18.80 0.15
N VAL A 618 23.02 19.61 -0.51
CA VAL A 618 24.27 20.13 0.08
C VAL A 618 23.99 21.06 1.25
N LEU A 619 22.93 21.87 1.20
CA LEU A 619 22.53 22.74 2.30
C LEU A 619 22.00 21.94 3.51
N VAL A 620 21.28 20.84 3.28
CA VAL A 620 20.83 19.94 4.36
C VAL A 620 22.02 19.26 5.03
N LEU A 621 22.95 18.72 4.25
CA LEU A 621 24.19 18.12 4.80
C LEU A 621 25.03 19.15 5.56
N ALA A 622 25.11 20.39 5.06
CA ALA A 622 25.80 21.48 5.75
C ALA A 622 25.08 21.90 7.06
N ALA A 623 23.74 21.95 7.06
CA ALA A 623 22.95 22.26 8.25
C ALA A 623 23.08 21.17 9.32
N LEU A 624 23.03 19.89 8.94
CA LEU A 624 23.25 18.77 9.87
C LEU A 624 24.66 18.78 10.46
N THR A 625 25.68 19.11 9.65
CA THR A 625 27.07 19.26 10.12
C THR A 625 27.19 20.43 11.09
N LEU A 626 26.52 21.55 10.82
CA LEU A 626 26.51 22.72 11.69
C LEU A 626 25.81 22.42 13.03
N ILE A 627 24.67 21.72 13.01
CA ILE A 627 23.96 21.27 14.20
C ILE A 627 24.86 20.35 15.04
N GLY A 628 25.53 19.38 14.42
CA GLY A 628 26.49 18.49 15.08
C GLY A 628 27.69 19.21 15.73
N LEU A 629 28.04 20.41 15.24
CA LEU A 629 29.14 21.22 15.76
C LEU A 629 28.70 22.24 16.83
N VAL A 630 27.47 22.75 16.76
CA VAL A 630 26.99 23.83 17.64
C VAL A 630 26.30 23.29 18.88
N VAL A 631 25.51 22.22 18.76
CA VAL A 631 24.70 21.67 19.87
C VAL A 631 25.55 21.17 21.05
N PRO A 632 26.67 20.44 20.86
CA PRO A 632 27.48 20.00 21.99
C PRO A 632 28.07 21.16 22.81
N GLY A 633 28.49 22.24 22.13
CA GLY A 633 29.01 23.44 22.76
C GLY A 633 27.94 24.24 23.52
N THR A 634 26.72 24.35 22.99
CA THR A 634 25.61 25.01 23.68
C THR A 634 25.15 24.22 24.90
N VAL A 635 25.04 22.89 24.81
CA VAL A 635 24.71 22.01 25.95
C VAL A 635 25.74 22.14 27.07
N ARG A 636 27.04 22.15 26.74
CA ARG A 636 28.11 22.39 27.72
C ARG A 636 27.98 23.76 28.38
N GLY A 637 27.62 24.79 27.61
CA GLY A 637 27.37 26.15 28.11
C GLY A 637 26.16 26.25 29.05
N VAL A 638 25.05 25.58 28.71
CA VAL A 638 23.84 25.53 29.55
C VAL A 638 24.10 24.77 30.84
N ARG A 639 24.72 23.58 30.78
CA ARG A 639 25.09 22.81 31.98
C ARG A 639 25.96 23.64 32.93
N ARG A 640 26.91 24.39 32.38
CA ARG A 640 27.78 25.26 33.14
C ARG A 640 27.04 26.40 33.83
N ARG A 641 26.12 27.06 33.11
CA ARG A 641 25.28 28.12 33.70
C ARG A 641 24.33 27.58 34.76
N GLY A 642 23.79 26.38 34.57
CA GLY A 642 22.95 25.71 35.56
C GLY A 642 23.68 25.42 36.87
N ARG A 643 24.95 24.95 36.81
CA ARG A 643 25.79 24.69 37.99
C ARG A 643 26.25 25.95 38.72
N SER A 644 26.36 27.07 38.00
CA SER A 644 26.72 28.38 38.59
C SER A 644 25.51 29.20 39.04
N ALA A 645 24.28 28.73 38.78
CA ALA A 645 23.09 29.33 39.38
C ALA A 645 23.07 28.93 40.87
N ARG A 646 22.83 29.92 41.74
CA ARG A 646 22.94 29.79 43.20
C ARG A 646 22.13 28.58 43.68
N HIS A 647 22.82 27.60 44.23
CA HIS A 647 22.21 26.52 44.98
C HIS A 647 21.92 27.04 46.39
N ASP A 648 20.71 26.79 46.90
CA ASP A 648 20.37 27.06 48.30
C ASP A 648 21.06 26.06 49.26
N ASP A 649 21.65 24.98 48.71
CA ASP A 649 22.43 23.97 49.43
C ASP A 649 23.95 24.11 49.17
N PRO A 650 24.75 24.51 50.19
CA PRO A 650 26.20 24.64 50.09
C PRO A 650 26.94 23.32 49.80
N ALA A 651 26.39 22.15 50.17
CA ALA A 651 27.00 20.85 49.90
C ALA A 651 26.96 20.49 48.40
N ALA A 652 25.81 20.72 47.76
CA ALA A 652 25.64 20.55 46.33
C ALA A 652 26.60 21.43 45.51
N ALA A 653 26.91 22.64 45.99
CA ALA A 653 27.83 23.56 45.32
C ALA A 653 29.27 23.02 45.23
N VAL A 654 29.75 22.30 46.25
CA VAL A 654 31.09 21.69 46.26
C VAL A 654 31.17 20.50 45.32
N GLU A 655 30.13 19.65 45.27
CA GLU A 655 30.05 18.54 44.30
C GLU A 655 29.92 19.02 42.85
N ASP A 656 29.21 20.13 42.62
CA ASP A 656 29.14 20.77 41.31
C ASP A 656 30.46 21.40 40.88
N ALA A 657 31.21 22.00 41.81
CA ALA A 657 32.57 22.48 41.58
C ALA A 657 33.50 21.33 41.19
N TRP A 658 33.42 20.19 41.90
CA TRP A 658 34.16 18.97 41.59
C TRP A 658 33.81 18.41 40.20
N ALA A 659 32.52 18.32 39.89
CA ALA A 659 32.03 17.87 38.60
C ALA A 659 32.46 18.81 37.46
N GLU A 660 32.50 20.12 37.67
CA GLU A 660 32.93 21.09 36.67
C GLU A 660 34.43 21.00 36.38
N VAL A 661 35.28 20.81 37.39
CA VAL A 661 36.73 20.62 37.20
C VAL A 661 37.02 19.30 36.49
N ARG A 662 36.31 18.21 36.86
CA ARG A 662 36.41 16.92 36.15
C ARG A 662 35.99 17.06 34.68
N ASP A 663 34.82 17.64 34.42
CA ASP A 663 34.28 17.80 33.06
C ASP A 663 35.24 18.68 32.23
N THR A 664 35.82 19.73 32.82
CA THR A 664 36.83 20.59 32.19
C THR A 664 38.15 19.87 31.90
N ALA A 665 38.64 19.05 32.84
CA ALA A 665 39.82 18.21 32.63
C ALA A 665 39.62 17.24 31.45
N ALA A 666 38.44 16.61 31.37
CA ALA A 666 38.07 15.74 30.26
C ALA A 666 38.02 16.50 28.92
N ASP A 667 37.45 17.71 28.89
CA ASP A 667 37.38 18.57 27.70
C ASP A 667 38.77 18.89 27.13
N PHE A 668 39.77 19.11 28.00
CA PHE A 668 41.16 19.33 27.61
C PHE A 668 41.98 18.05 27.39
N GLY A 669 41.37 16.88 27.56
CA GLY A 669 42.02 15.58 27.40
C GLY A 669 43.06 15.30 28.47
N ILE A 670 42.81 15.78 29.68
CA ILE A 670 43.55 15.41 30.90
C ILE A 670 42.84 14.18 31.49
N GLY A 671 43.61 13.16 31.86
CA GLY A 671 43.05 11.93 32.43
C GLY A 671 42.42 12.18 33.79
N TRP A 672 41.37 11.42 34.12
CA TRP A 672 40.70 11.44 35.41
C TRP A 672 40.37 10.01 35.81
N THR A 673 40.88 9.55 36.95
CA THR A 673 40.68 8.17 37.41
C THR A 673 39.36 8.06 38.16
N GLU A 674 38.36 7.41 37.57
CA GLU A 674 37.06 7.14 38.21
C GLU A 674 37.17 6.09 39.32
N GLY A 675 36.43 6.27 40.42
CA GLY A 675 36.43 5.34 41.56
C GLY A 675 37.65 5.43 42.49
N ALA A 676 38.62 6.30 42.20
CA ALA A 676 39.78 6.55 43.06
C ALA A 676 39.50 7.67 44.08
N SER A 677 40.32 7.75 45.14
CA SER A 677 40.24 8.85 46.12
C SER A 677 40.41 10.22 45.44
N PRO A 678 39.86 11.32 45.98
CA PRO A 678 39.95 12.66 45.38
C PRO A 678 41.38 13.07 45.00
N ARG A 679 42.38 12.72 45.82
CA ARG A 679 43.81 12.94 45.54
C ARG A 679 44.36 12.10 44.39
N SER A 680 43.93 10.84 44.28
CA SER A 680 44.35 9.94 43.20
C SER A 680 43.68 10.29 41.87
N ALA A 681 42.40 10.69 41.91
CA ALA A 681 41.63 11.10 40.74
C ALA A 681 42.21 12.35 40.06
N THR A 682 42.78 13.29 40.85
CA THR A 682 43.35 14.55 40.36
C THR A 682 44.85 14.48 40.09
N ALA A 683 45.55 13.37 40.35
CA ALA A 683 46.99 13.24 40.14
C ALA A 683 47.47 13.56 38.70
N PRO A 684 46.76 13.14 37.62
CA PRO A 684 47.14 13.54 36.26
C PRO A 684 46.95 15.03 35.99
N LEU A 685 45.96 15.67 36.63
CA LEU A 685 45.72 17.11 36.57
C LEU A 685 46.79 17.89 37.35
N ARG A 686 47.16 17.43 38.54
CA ARG A 686 48.25 18.00 39.35
C ARG A 686 49.57 17.99 38.59
N THR A 687 49.89 16.87 37.93
CA THR A 687 51.10 16.76 37.09
C THR A 687 51.09 17.74 35.92
N ARG A 688 49.93 17.98 35.31
CA ARG A 688 49.75 18.94 34.21
C ARG A 688 49.86 20.40 34.65
N LEU A 689 49.56 20.70 35.92
CA LEU A 689 49.58 22.04 36.50
C LEU A 689 50.83 22.30 37.34
N ALA A 690 51.81 21.40 37.35
CA ALA A 690 52.98 21.45 38.24
C ALA A 690 53.82 22.74 38.12
N ASP A 691 53.81 23.37 36.94
CA ASP A 691 54.54 24.63 36.69
C ASP A 691 53.79 25.88 37.21
N ASP A 692 52.54 25.74 37.67
CA ASP A 692 51.71 26.80 38.23
C ASP A 692 51.38 26.51 39.70
N ALA A 693 52.22 27.00 40.61
CA ALA A 693 52.07 26.80 42.05
C ALA A 693 50.71 27.28 42.57
N SER A 694 50.14 28.33 41.98
CA SER A 694 48.83 28.86 42.39
C SER A 694 47.68 27.95 41.96
N ALA A 695 47.77 27.33 40.77
CA ALA A 695 46.79 26.36 40.30
C ALA A 695 46.86 25.03 41.08
N VAL A 696 48.04 24.65 41.57
CA VAL A 696 48.20 23.47 42.45
C VAL A 696 47.57 23.70 43.82
N ASP A 697 47.73 24.91 44.38
CA ASP A 697 47.10 25.31 45.65
C ASP A 697 45.56 25.37 45.54
N ASP A 698 45.06 25.94 44.44
CA ASP A 698 43.62 25.94 44.11
C ASP A 698 43.07 24.50 43.95
N LEU A 699 43.85 23.59 43.37
CA LEU A 699 43.47 22.17 43.23
C LEU A 699 43.44 21.47 44.59
N ASP A 700 44.42 21.72 45.46
CA ASP A 700 44.48 21.18 46.82
C ASP A 700 43.34 21.71 47.70
N THR A 701 42.95 22.97 47.51
CA THR A 701 41.78 23.60 48.16
C THR A 701 40.48 22.87 47.76
N LEU A 702 40.26 22.65 46.46
CA LEU A 702 39.09 21.91 45.97
C LEU A 702 39.07 20.47 46.47
N VAL A 703 40.21 19.76 46.41
CA VAL A 703 40.31 18.37 46.88
C VAL A 703 40.01 18.27 48.37
N SER A 704 40.54 19.19 49.18
CA SER A 704 40.32 19.20 50.63
C SER A 704 38.86 19.50 50.97
N ALA A 705 38.19 20.41 50.25
CA ALA A 705 36.77 20.69 50.43
C ALA A 705 35.89 19.47 50.11
N VAL A 706 36.19 18.73 49.04
CA VAL A 706 35.47 17.48 48.70
C VAL A 706 35.74 16.37 49.71
N GLU A 707 36.97 16.25 50.22
CA GLU A 707 37.31 15.27 51.26
C GLU A 707 36.60 15.59 52.58
N LEU A 708 36.57 16.86 53.00
CA LEU A 708 35.86 17.28 54.19
C LEU A 708 34.34 17.09 54.04
N LEU A 709 33.77 17.42 52.88
CA LEU A 709 32.34 17.21 52.64
C LEU A 709 31.94 15.73 52.73
N ARG A 710 32.75 14.83 52.15
CA ARG A 710 32.40 13.39 52.06
C ARG A 710 32.76 12.58 53.31
N TYR A 711 33.74 13.02 54.09
CA TYR A 711 34.31 12.21 55.16
C TYR A 711 34.31 12.89 56.54
N ALA A 712 34.06 14.20 56.65
CA ALA A 712 33.97 14.87 57.94
C ALA A 712 32.54 14.78 58.52
N PRO A 713 32.39 14.61 59.85
CA PRO A 713 31.08 14.57 60.49
C PRO A 713 30.33 15.93 60.45
N ALA A 714 31.07 17.03 60.34
CA ALA A 714 30.52 18.37 60.17
C ALA A 714 31.51 19.20 59.35
N TYR A 715 31.01 19.83 58.27
CA TYR A 715 31.78 20.72 57.40
C TYR A 715 30.86 21.87 56.95
N GLU A 716 31.31 23.11 57.13
CA GLU A 716 30.65 24.29 56.56
C GLU A 716 31.28 24.58 55.18
N PRO A 717 30.53 24.46 54.07
CA PRO A 717 31.10 24.60 52.74
C PRO A 717 31.48 26.04 52.38
N GLU A 718 32.70 26.22 51.86
CA GLU A 718 33.19 27.49 51.33
C GLU A 718 32.78 27.71 49.86
N ASP A 719 32.72 28.97 49.40
CA ASP A 719 32.46 29.31 48.00
C ASP A 719 33.69 29.03 47.12
N LEU A 720 33.62 27.95 46.36
CA LEU A 720 34.69 27.50 45.45
C LEU A 720 34.59 28.07 44.02
N SER A 721 33.64 28.96 43.74
CA SER A 721 33.38 29.47 42.38
C SER A 721 34.60 30.18 41.78
N ALA A 722 35.33 30.96 42.58
CA ALA A 722 36.56 31.63 42.18
C ALA A 722 37.70 30.63 41.92
N VAL A 723 37.82 29.59 42.75
CA VAL A 723 38.82 28.51 42.63
C VAL A 723 38.61 27.73 41.33
N VAL A 724 37.37 27.31 41.04
CA VAL A 724 37.01 26.64 39.78
C VAL A 724 37.29 27.53 38.56
N GLY A 725 37.03 28.84 38.69
CA GLY A 725 37.34 29.83 37.66
C GLY A 725 38.82 29.87 37.29
N ARG A 726 39.70 29.91 38.30
CA ARG A 726 41.17 29.94 38.15
C ARG A 726 41.74 28.62 37.64
N LEU A 727 41.27 27.48 38.16
CA LEU A 727 41.65 26.15 37.66
C LEU A 727 41.32 25.97 36.18
N ARG A 728 40.17 26.48 35.73
CA ARG A 728 39.79 26.46 34.31
C ARG A 728 40.72 27.30 33.44
N THR A 729 41.13 28.48 33.91
CA THR A 729 42.08 29.31 33.17
C THR A 729 43.46 28.66 33.09
N ALA A 730 43.92 28.03 34.18
CA ALA A 730 45.18 27.28 34.20
C ALA A 730 45.15 26.05 33.28
N MET A 731 44.06 25.27 33.30
CA MET A 731 43.85 24.15 32.36
C MET A 731 43.80 24.61 30.90
N ALA A 732 43.21 25.77 30.62
CA ALA A 732 43.16 26.32 29.26
C ALA A 732 44.54 26.84 28.80
N ALA A 733 45.38 27.32 29.71
CA ALA A 733 46.74 27.79 29.42
C ALA A 733 47.69 26.65 29.03
N THR A 734 47.50 25.46 29.61
CA THR A 734 48.28 24.24 29.31
C THR A 734 47.80 23.50 28.05
N ALA A 735 46.71 23.96 27.40
CA ALA A 735 46.12 23.31 26.23
C ALA A 735 46.51 24.00 24.90
N SER A 736 46.78 23.20 23.86
CA SER A 736 47.05 23.72 22.51
C SER A 736 45.84 24.43 21.89
N ARG A 737 46.06 25.36 20.95
CA ARG A 737 44.98 26.08 20.25
C ARG A 737 43.93 25.14 19.64
N ARG A 738 44.36 24.01 19.06
CA ARG A 738 43.45 22.99 18.50
C ARG A 738 42.58 22.34 19.58
N ARG A 739 43.14 22.03 20.76
CA ARG A 739 42.37 21.46 21.89
C ARG A 739 41.41 22.46 22.51
N ARG A 740 41.74 23.75 22.54
CA ARG A 740 40.83 24.80 23.02
C ARG A 740 39.61 24.98 22.12
N VAL A 741 39.80 24.92 20.80
CA VAL A 741 38.69 24.95 19.83
C VAL A 741 37.85 23.66 19.91
N ALA A 742 38.50 22.50 20.03
CA ALA A 742 37.80 21.22 20.19
C ALA A 742 37.00 21.15 21.50
N ALA A 743 37.53 21.67 22.61
CA ALA A 743 36.83 21.75 23.89
C ALA A 743 35.58 22.65 23.83
N TRP A 744 35.54 23.63 22.91
CA TRP A 744 34.40 24.51 22.71
C TRP A 744 33.35 23.92 21.76
N ALA A 745 33.78 23.39 20.61
CA ALA A 745 32.89 22.86 19.57
C ALA A 745 32.40 21.43 19.86
N LEU A 746 33.27 20.58 20.41
CA LEU A 746 33.04 19.16 20.64
C LEU A 746 33.59 18.75 22.03
N PRO A 747 33.02 19.30 23.13
CA PRO A 747 33.47 19.01 24.49
C PRO A 747 33.41 17.51 24.80
N ARG A 748 34.56 16.94 25.16
CA ARG A 748 34.69 15.51 25.47
C ARG A 748 33.83 15.10 26.68
N SER A 749 33.58 16.01 27.62
CA SER A 749 32.68 15.78 28.76
C SER A 749 31.21 15.59 28.34
N VAL A 750 30.82 16.06 27.16
CA VAL A 750 29.49 15.84 26.58
C VAL A 750 29.48 14.58 25.70
N LEU A 751 30.59 14.31 25.00
CA LEU A 751 30.71 13.23 24.01
C LEU A 751 31.15 11.87 24.59
N VAL A 752 31.82 11.85 25.74
CA VAL A 752 32.32 10.64 26.42
C VAL A 752 31.68 10.55 27.80
N PRO A 753 30.96 9.45 28.12
CA PRO A 753 30.46 9.20 29.46
C PRO A 753 31.58 9.15 30.50
N VAL A 754 31.45 9.94 31.56
CA VAL A 754 31.93 9.56 32.90
C VAL A 754 30.71 8.97 33.61
N ASP A 755 30.80 7.74 34.11
CA ASP A 755 29.66 7.05 34.74
C ASP A 755 29.30 7.76 36.05
N ARG A 756 28.11 8.37 36.11
CA ARG A 756 27.62 9.13 37.29
C ARG A 756 26.72 8.30 38.21
N ARG A 757 26.65 6.98 38.04
CA ARG A 757 25.64 6.15 38.72
C ARG A 757 26.02 5.70 40.13
N THR A 758 27.22 5.99 40.62
CA THR A 758 27.62 5.52 41.95
C THR A 758 27.13 6.38 43.11
N THR A 759 26.84 7.68 42.94
CA THR A 759 26.47 8.53 44.09
C THR A 759 24.99 8.44 44.50
N ALA A 760 24.06 8.19 43.58
CA ALA A 760 22.63 8.11 43.93
C ALA A 760 22.21 6.77 44.56
N GLN A 761 23.05 5.73 44.45
CA GLN A 761 22.76 4.40 45.00
C GLN A 761 23.34 4.21 46.41
N GLU A 762 24.27 5.08 46.84
CA GLU A 762 24.80 5.08 48.21
C GLU A 762 23.82 5.76 49.20
N ASP A 763 23.08 6.80 48.77
CA ASP A 763 22.06 7.45 49.61
C ASP A 763 20.84 6.56 49.93
N GLN A 764 20.51 5.61 49.05
CA GLN A 764 19.42 4.65 49.29
C GLN A 764 19.84 3.45 50.16
N VAL A 765 21.13 3.17 50.30
CA VAL A 765 21.62 2.07 51.14
C VAL A 765 21.83 2.54 52.58
N LEU A 766 22.17 3.82 52.79
CA LEU A 766 22.32 4.40 54.14
C LEU A 766 20.99 4.70 54.85
N THR A 767 19.87 4.85 54.12
CA THR A 767 18.54 5.04 54.72
C THR A 767 17.83 3.73 55.12
N LEU A 768 18.44 2.56 54.88
CA LEU A 768 17.91 1.26 55.30
C LEU A 768 18.66 0.63 56.48
N GLN A 769 19.55 1.39 57.14
CA GLN A 769 20.27 0.96 58.35
C GLN A 769 20.13 1.88 59.57
N GLU A 770 19.08 2.70 59.63
CA GLU A 770 18.60 3.31 60.89
C GLU A 770 17.25 2.74 61.31
#